data_AF-A0A7H8R2K6-F1
#
_entry.id   AF-A0A7H8R2K6-F1
#
_cell.length_a   1.000
_cell.length_b   1.000
_cell.length_c   1.000
_cell.angle_alpha   90.00
_cell.angle_beta   90.00
_cell.angle_gamma   90.00
#
_symmetry.space_group_name_H-M   'P 1'
#
loop_
_entity.id
_entity.type
_entity.pdbx_description
1 polymer ?
#
loop_
_entity_poly.entity_id
_entity_poly.type
_entity_poly.pdbx_seq_one_letter_code
_entity_poly.pdbx_strand_id
1 'polypeptide(L)'
;MSLSTSLSRTEAWSLLALAGVSVAIVANSFHGDGEPLMVSIAFSLFAFSATYSLIRWLGPSFIKVGLKGRDMSKVKRPEIPETMGAVCAVVYLLLLIAFIPFPFYKDIVAATSGGGNRDVVQEAQHVEMGRYLHRFPHNKLASYLSGLLSLQAIVLLGIGDDLLDIRWRHKVLIPAFGAFPMLVVYFVDFGVTQVVVPMPLRSYLGETINLGWLYYAYMAAVAIFCPNSINMLAGINGVEVAQSLVIAILLLINDSLYLAPFTPYPHPAMDSHLFSIYFLLPFIGVSFALLCHNWYPSKVFVGDTYCYFAGMVFVVVGILGHFSKTLLLLFIPQMFNFLYSCPQLFHIIPCPRHRLPKFNAATGLLDNSVTEWAHPPSPLINVILKILYRLRLVGLKTNSKGEIIESTNLTLLNLWILWFGPMREDRLALHIVLLQTIVGLIALFVRHRMALLIFPADNRNFFSNPPIANGTIPDNLKTSAQVRETFVSDSLAAAAAEIEPSAKDKPAFELEDHPVDHVRDIKVGIIGAGLAGITAATLLPAKLPGINLTIYDKNGDVGGTWFENTYPGVRCDVPAHVYQSSFEANSQWTEEFAQGHEIRNYWQNLAQKHGVYKHLKSKQKVLSAEWLNEEAKWKLTIEDLNTANIYEEKLDFIVSAIGHFNAWKLPDYEGIKSFKNPLFHSSNWNHDIDLKDKRVALIGNGASGLQVLPSIQPISGHVDHYARNRTWIVDSFGPSGVRRLEPNLFSDEQLESFKNDPKTHLEYRRKIEAGYFRQFGNIFKDTPGNKGLREKWTELMLRRVGPELADKIIPDFPPNCRRPTPGPGYLEALSKPNVSFIQTRIQKFTETGIVTVDGTEREVDVVICSTGANVDFAPAFPIVANGVNLQEAWRPGGSYGYPYIYLGMAAPGFPNINWVGGPLSAGFSGTVPNSIENQVTYIAKVIRKLRSQGIASLSPSFAATRDFIDYADKFFPRTVWTGNNDSSDNSKNCSSWYNAGIPGGRVVGLFPGSAAASNYIRRDPRWEDFEYTYTNKSGNRFAWLGDGWRAREKNVADDDEGAAVKLTPHLKLPEDVDLKSHCEGWWDV
;
A
#
# COMPACT_ATOMS: atom_id res chain seq x y z
N MET A 1 -14.35 50.08 32.71
CA MET A 1 -14.44 48.96 33.67
C MET A 1 -13.10 48.26 33.61
N SER A 2 -12.28 48.34 34.66
CA SER A 2 -11.10 47.48 34.74
C SER A 2 -11.58 46.02 34.78
N LEU A 3 -10.92 45.14 34.03
CA LEU A 3 -11.13 43.71 34.21
C LEU A 3 -10.79 43.38 35.67
N SER A 4 -11.79 42.99 36.46
CA SER A 4 -11.53 42.36 37.76
C SER A 4 -10.68 41.12 37.49
N THR A 5 -9.48 41.11 38.05
CA THR A 5 -8.51 40.00 37.95
C THR A 5 -8.99 38.79 38.72
N SER A 6 -9.81 39.00 39.75
CA SER A 6 -10.48 37.94 40.49
C SER A 6 -11.76 37.49 39.79
N LEU A 7 -11.93 36.17 39.71
CA LEU A 7 -13.20 35.53 39.40
C LEU A 7 -14.17 35.75 40.57
N SER A 8 -15.44 35.98 40.29
CA SER A 8 -16.46 35.95 41.34
C SER A 8 -16.57 34.54 41.93
N ARG A 9 -17.09 34.42 43.16
CA ARG A 9 -17.28 33.10 43.81
C ARG A 9 -18.11 32.15 42.94
N THR A 10 -19.16 32.66 42.29
CA THR A 10 -20.04 31.89 41.41
C THR A 10 -19.31 31.43 40.14
N GLU A 11 -18.55 32.31 39.48
CA GLU A 11 -17.75 31.95 38.31
C GLU A 11 -16.68 30.92 38.70
N ALA A 12 -15.96 31.13 39.81
CA ALA A 12 -14.94 30.20 40.28
C ALA A 12 -15.50 28.80 40.52
N TRP A 13 -16.63 28.68 41.25
CA TRP A 13 -17.28 27.39 41.49
C TRP A 13 -17.80 26.74 40.20
N SER A 14 -18.37 27.52 39.28
CA SER A 14 -18.90 26.99 38.01
C SER A 14 -17.78 26.46 37.11
N LEU A 15 -16.68 27.21 36.99
CA LEU A 15 -15.52 26.83 36.18
C LEU A 15 -14.76 25.65 36.82
N LEU A 16 -14.64 25.62 38.15
CA LEU A 16 -14.08 24.49 38.89
C LEU A 16 -14.95 23.24 38.75
N ALA A 17 -16.27 23.36 38.80
CA ALA A 17 -17.17 22.25 38.58
C ALA A 17 -17.04 21.69 37.15
N LEU A 18 -17.03 22.55 36.14
CA LEU A 18 -16.81 22.16 34.74
C LEU A 18 -15.43 21.50 34.53
N ALA A 19 -14.37 22.08 35.10
CA ALA A 19 -13.03 21.50 35.02
C ALA A 19 -12.94 20.16 35.78
N GLY A 20 -13.58 20.06 36.95
CA GLY A 20 -13.66 18.83 37.75
C GLY A 20 -14.41 17.71 37.02
N VAL A 21 -15.55 18.01 36.41
CA VAL A 21 -16.28 17.06 35.55
C VAL A 21 -15.42 16.62 34.37
N SER A 22 -14.73 17.57 33.72
CA SER A 22 -13.86 17.26 32.58
C SER A 22 -12.71 16.34 33.00
N VAL A 23 -12.00 16.66 34.09
CA VAL A 23 -10.93 15.83 34.65
C VAL A 23 -11.45 14.47 35.09
N ALA A 24 -12.66 14.40 35.66
CA ALA A 24 -13.28 13.12 36.02
C ALA A 24 -13.59 12.27 34.78
N ILE A 25 -14.11 12.85 33.69
CA ILE A 25 -14.35 12.13 32.43
C ILE A 25 -13.03 11.64 31.83
N VAL A 26 -12.00 12.49 31.82
CA VAL A 26 -10.66 12.13 31.33
C VAL A 26 -10.02 11.05 32.19
N ALA A 27 -10.06 11.17 33.52
CA ALA A 27 -9.56 10.15 34.44
C ALA A 27 -10.31 8.82 34.27
N ASN A 28 -11.63 8.86 34.15
CA ASN A 28 -12.46 7.68 33.90
C ASN A 28 -12.13 7.03 32.55
N SER A 29 -11.73 7.82 31.54
CA SER A 29 -11.34 7.27 30.24
C SER A 29 -10.06 6.41 30.27
N PHE A 30 -9.20 6.57 31.30
CA PHE A 30 -8.04 5.69 31.52
C PHE A 30 -8.40 4.36 32.20
N HIS A 31 -9.58 4.25 32.84
CA HIS A 31 -10.02 3.06 33.58
C HIS A 31 -11.05 2.19 32.82
N GLY A 32 -11.57 2.65 31.67
CA GLY A 32 -12.50 1.91 30.81
C GLY A 32 -12.03 1.83 29.36
N ASP A 33 -12.87 1.37 28.43
CA ASP A 33 -12.46 1.20 27.03
C ASP A 33 -12.02 2.51 26.35
N GLY A 34 -12.42 3.69 26.86
CA GLY A 34 -11.75 4.98 26.63
C GLY A 34 -12.13 5.70 25.32
N GLU A 35 -13.40 6.07 25.12
CA GLU A 35 -13.90 6.64 23.86
C GLU A 35 -13.21 7.99 23.53
N PRO A 36 -12.38 8.08 22.47
CA PRO A 36 -11.62 9.30 22.18
C PRO A 36 -12.53 10.51 21.90
N LEU A 37 -13.74 10.28 21.35
CA LEU A 37 -14.73 11.34 21.17
C LEU A 37 -15.21 11.93 22.50
N MET A 38 -15.49 11.09 23.50
CA MET A 38 -15.90 11.54 24.84
C MET A 38 -14.79 12.31 25.53
N VAL A 39 -13.53 11.90 25.34
CA VAL A 39 -12.37 12.64 25.82
C VAL A 39 -12.24 13.99 25.12
N SER A 40 -12.47 14.04 23.80
CA SER A 40 -12.46 15.30 23.05
C SER A 40 -13.55 16.28 23.53
N ILE A 41 -14.74 15.78 23.87
CA ILE A 41 -15.81 16.58 24.50
C ILE A 41 -15.36 17.11 25.88
N ALA A 42 -14.78 16.25 26.72
CA ALA A 42 -14.26 16.67 28.03
C ALA A 42 -13.14 17.72 27.89
N PHE A 43 -12.26 17.55 26.90
CA PHE A 43 -11.21 18.51 26.57
C PHE A 43 -11.80 19.84 26.10
N SER A 44 -12.92 19.85 25.39
CA SER A 44 -13.65 21.07 25.01
C SER A 44 -14.19 21.83 26.24
N LEU A 45 -14.78 21.12 27.21
CA LEU A 45 -15.26 21.72 28.46
C LEU A 45 -14.10 22.26 29.31
N PHE A 46 -13.01 21.51 29.40
CA PHE A 46 -11.80 21.95 30.08
C PHE A 46 -11.16 23.16 29.38
N ALA A 47 -11.09 23.14 28.04
CA ALA A 47 -10.62 24.24 27.21
C ALA A 47 -11.38 25.53 27.52
N PHE A 48 -12.71 25.44 27.60
CA PHE A 48 -13.54 26.58 27.98
C PHE A 48 -13.16 27.13 29.37
N SER A 49 -13.13 26.27 30.39
CA SER A 49 -12.83 26.71 31.77
C SER A 49 -11.42 27.30 31.91
N ALA A 50 -10.44 26.67 31.29
CA ALA A 50 -9.04 27.09 31.33
C ALA A 50 -8.85 28.43 30.61
N THR A 51 -9.35 28.55 29.37
CA THR A 51 -9.23 29.78 28.58
C THR A 51 -9.97 30.94 29.22
N TYR A 52 -11.18 30.74 29.75
CA TYR A 52 -11.94 31.78 30.45
C TYR A 52 -11.15 32.36 31.64
N SER A 53 -10.57 31.46 32.45
CA SER A 53 -9.79 31.85 33.63
C SER A 53 -8.49 32.54 33.24
N LEU A 54 -7.76 32.00 32.26
CA LEU A 54 -6.46 32.53 31.82
C LEU A 54 -6.59 33.92 31.19
N ILE A 55 -7.62 34.18 30.38
CA ILE A 55 -7.86 35.52 29.81
C ILE A 55 -8.05 36.55 30.93
N ARG A 56 -8.80 36.21 31.98
CA ARG A 56 -9.00 37.08 33.16
C ARG A 56 -7.69 37.35 33.91
N TRP A 57 -6.88 36.32 34.12
CA TRP A 57 -5.66 36.40 34.91
C TRP A 57 -4.50 37.08 34.15
N LEU A 58 -4.38 36.83 32.85
CA LEU A 58 -3.27 37.32 32.02
C LEU A 58 -3.53 38.68 31.38
N GLY A 59 -4.79 39.10 31.21
CA GLY A 59 -5.14 40.39 30.62
C GLY A 59 -4.36 41.59 31.17
N PRO A 60 -4.25 41.78 32.50
CA PRO A 60 -3.43 42.86 33.09
C PRO A 60 -1.95 42.77 32.74
N SER A 61 -1.39 41.56 32.63
CA SER A 61 0.02 41.35 32.28
C SER A 61 0.30 41.77 30.84
N PHE A 62 -0.63 41.50 29.92
CA PHE A 62 -0.53 41.96 28.53
C PHE A 62 -0.58 43.48 28.44
N ILE A 63 -1.49 44.12 29.18
CA ILE A 63 -1.52 45.60 29.30
C ILE A 63 -0.18 46.13 29.83
N LYS A 64 0.42 45.48 30.84
CA LYS A 64 1.69 45.91 31.45
C LYS A 64 2.86 45.87 30.48
N VAL A 65 2.89 44.88 29.58
CA VAL A 65 3.95 44.73 28.56
C VAL A 65 3.68 45.59 27.31
N GLY A 66 2.51 46.24 27.23
CA GLY A 66 2.16 47.16 26.14
C GLY A 66 1.25 46.56 25.07
N LEU A 67 0.80 45.31 25.23
CA LEU A 67 -0.18 44.66 24.36
C LEU A 67 -1.60 45.10 24.74
N LYS A 68 -1.97 46.30 24.28
CA LYS A 68 -3.26 46.94 24.59
C LYS A 68 -3.79 47.75 23.42
N GLY A 69 -5.11 47.71 23.21
CA GLY A 69 -5.81 48.48 22.19
C GLY A 69 -6.87 49.42 22.79
N ARG A 70 -7.25 50.46 22.05
CA ARG A 70 -8.35 51.38 22.41
C ARG A 70 -9.62 51.02 21.65
N ASP A 71 -10.72 50.82 22.38
CA ASP A 71 -12.02 50.56 21.75
C ASP A 71 -12.65 51.86 21.20
N MET A 72 -12.51 52.04 19.89
CA MET A 72 -12.99 53.23 19.17
C MET A 72 -14.52 53.28 19.03
N SER A 73 -15.22 52.17 19.27
CA SER A 73 -16.67 52.02 19.17
C SER A 73 -17.41 52.39 20.46
N LYS A 74 -16.72 53.00 21.44
CA LYS A 74 -17.29 53.45 22.71
C LYS A 74 -17.04 54.93 22.96
N VAL A 75 -17.97 55.58 23.66
CA VAL A 75 -17.84 56.99 24.07
C VAL A 75 -16.59 57.22 24.93
N LYS A 76 -16.30 56.31 25.89
CA LYS A 76 -15.17 56.45 26.84
C LYS A 76 -13.84 55.87 26.35
N ARG A 77 -13.81 55.26 25.15
CA ARG A 77 -12.63 54.63 24.53
C ARG A 77 -11.68 53.90 25.50
N PRO A 78 -12.18 52.88 26.23
CA PRO A 78 -11.36 52.18 27.20
C PRO A 78 -10.16 51.51 26.54
N GLU A 79 -9.02 51.51 27.23
CA GLU A 79 -7.87 50.65 26.89
C GLU A 79 -8.13 49.25 27.45
N ILE A 80 -8.08 48.25 26.57
CA ILE A 80 -8.31 46.84 26.90
C ILE A 80 -7.15 45.97 26.41
N PRO A 81 -6.90 44.80 27.01
CA PRO A 81 -5.82 43.90 26.59
C PRO A 81 -6.01 43.45 25.14
N GLU A 82 -4.91 43.35 24.39
CA GLU A 82 -4.87 42.87 23.01
C GLU A 82 -4.14 41.52 22.91
N THR A 83 -4.22 40.84 21.76
CA THR A 83 -3.55 39.55 21.51
C THR A 83 -4.03 38.42 22.43
N MET A 84 -5.27 38.49 22.95
CA MET A 84 -5.84 37.41 23.78
C MET A 84 -6.10 36.13 22.98
N GLY A 85 -6.10 36.21 21.64
CA GLY A 85 -6.05 35.07 20.74
C GLY A 85 -4.87 34.14 20.98
N ALA A 86 -3.72 34.66 21.42
CA ALA A 86 -2.55 33.86 21.75
C ALA A 86 -2.82 32.92 22.94
N VAL A 87 -3.52 33.41 23.98
CA VAL A 87 -3.91 32.59 25.14
C VAL A 87 -4.84 31.46 24.71
N CYS A 88 -5.81 31.77 23.86
CA CYS A 88 -6.73 30.79 23.25
C CYS A 88 -5.97 29.71 22.46
N ALA A 89 -5.05 30.12 21.58
CA ALA A 89 -4.27 29.21 20.75
C ALA A 89 -3.32 28.31 21.55
N VAL A 90 -2.65 28.84 22.58
CA VAL A 90 -1.73 28.06 23.43
C VAL A 90 -2.49 26.98 24.21
N VAL A 91 -3.63 27.32 24.82
CA VAL A 91 -4.47 26.34 25.53
C VAL A 91 -4.93 25.24 24.56
N TYR A 92 -5.38 25.62 23.36
CA TYR A 92 -5.79 24.67 22.34
C TYR A 92 -4.66 23.73 21.91
N LEU A 93 -3.47 24.24 21.62
CA LEU A 93 -2.30 23.45 21.22
C LEU A 93 -1.89 22.45 22.31
N LEU A 94 -1.85 22.88 23.57
CA LEU A 94 -1.53 22.02 24.70
C LEU A 94 -2.55 20.90 24.86
N LEU A 95 -3.83 21.19 24.65
CA LEU A 95 -4.89 20.18 24.69
C LEU A 95 -4.82 19.21 23.52
N LEU A 96 -4.52 19.66 22.31
CA LEU A 96 -4.31 18.74 21.18
C LEU A 96 -3.10 17.83 21.40
N ILE A 97 -2.03 18.32 22.03
CA ILE A 97 -0.87 17.49 22.41
C ILE A 97 -1.25 16.47 23.48
N ALA A 98 -1.92 16.94 24.54
CA ALA A 98 -2.41 16.08 25.61
C ALA A 98 -3.47 15.07 25.12
N PHE A 99 -4.13 15.36 23.99
CA PHE A 99 -5.13 14.49 23.40
C PHE A 99 -4.50 13.31 22.64
N ILE A 100 -3.24 13.40 22.17
CA ILE A 100 -2.57 12.37 21.36
C ILE A 100 -2.71 10.95 21.92
N PRO A 101 -2.54 10.69 23.23
CA PRO A 101 -2.70 9.34 23.76
C PRO A 101 -4.12 8.79 23.56
N PHE A 102 -5.18 9.57 23.60
CA PHE A 102 -6.52 8.98 23.60
C PHE A 102 -6.92 8.29 22.28
N PRO A 103 -6.75 8.91 21.09
CA PRO A 103 -7.00 8.24 19.82
C PRO A 103 -5.85 7.31 19.38
N PHE A 104 -4.63 7.42 19.93
CA PHE A 104 -3.46 6.69 19.41
C PHE A 104 -2.74 5.75 20.42
N TYR A 105 -3.04 5.77 21.72
CA TYR A 105 -2.29 5.05 22.77
C TYR A 105 -2.39 3.53 22.66
N LYS A 106 -3.58 2.98 22.34
CA LYS A 106 -3.75 1.53 22.16
C LYS A 106 -2.92 1.00 20.98
N ASP A 107 -2.62 1.84 19.98
CA ASP A 107 -1.73 1.50 18.87
C ASP A 107 -0.25 1.81 19.15
N ILE A 108 0.05 2.84 19.96
CA ILE A 108 1.42 3.22 20.37
C ILE A 108 2.03 2.17 21.31
N VAL A 109 1.25 1.62 22.26
CA VAL A 109 1.76 0.57 23.16
C VAL A 109 1.94 -0.77 22.43
N ALA A 110 1.15 -1.03 21.38
CA ALA A 110 1.34 -2.19 20.51
C ALA A 110 2.56 -2.07 19.58
N ALA A 111 2.96 -0.86 19.19
CA ALA A 111 4.05 -0.62 18.23
C ALA A 111 5.39 -0.18 18.86
N THR A 112 5.40 0.32 20.10
CA THR A 112 6.62 0.80 20.77
C THR A 112 6.73 0.32 22.22
N SER A 113 7.18 -0.91 22.40
CA SER A 113 7.92 -1.30 23.60
C SER A 113 8.97 -2.35 23.25
N GLY A 114 10.22 -1.91 23.15
CA GLY A 114 11.35 -2.79 23.41
C GLY A 114 11.31 -3.15 24.88
N GLY A 115 11.07 -4.42 25.18
CA GLY A 115 10.95 -4.97 26.53
C GLY A 115 9.89 -6.07 26.53
N GLY A 116 10.32 -7.32 26.75
CA GLY A 116 9.50 -8.52 26.59
C GLY A 116 8.20 -8.54 27.42
N ASN A 117 7.28 -9.40 26.96
CA ASN A 117 6.00 -9.78 27.58
C ASN A 117 4.90 -8.71 27.66
N ARG A 118 3.87 -8.82 26.80
CA ARG A 118 2.59 -9.45 27.19
C ARG A 118 1.50 -9.38 26.12
N ASP A 119 0.92 -10.55 25.87
CA ASP A 119 -0.42 -10.75 25.33
C ASP A 119 -1.47 -9.87 26.02
N VAL A 120 -2.07 -8.95 25.27
CA VAL A 120 -3.47 -8.54 25.45
C VAL A 120 -4.08 -8.40 24.06
N VAL A 121 -4.43 -9.55 23.46
CA VAL A 121 -5.37 -9.58 22.34
C VAL A 121 -6.75 -9.32 22.93
N GLN A 122 -7.18 -8.05 22.99
CA GLN A 122 -8.59 -7.75 23.22
C GLN A 122 -9.31 -8.02 21.90
N GLU A 123 -9.91 -9.21 21.82
CA GLU A 123 -10.75 -9.63 20.70
C GLU A 123 -11.80 -8.57 20.38
N ALA A 124 -11.88 -8.20 19.10
CA ALA A 124 -13.07 -7.55 18.55
C ALA A 124 -14.18 -8.61 18.34
N GLN A 125 -14.63 -9.24 19.42
CA GLN A 125 -15.90 -9.95 19.47
C GLN A 125 -16.82 -9.15 20.38
N HIS A 126 -17.60 -8.24 19.79
CA HIS A 126 -18.93 -7.77 20.22
C HIS A 126 -19.39 -6.73 19.18
N VAL A 127 -19.91 -7.22 18.06
CA VAL A 127 -20.83 -6.43 17.21
C VAL A 127 -22.21 -6.99 17.46
N GLU A 128 -22.81 -6.62 18.59
CA GLU A 128 -24.26 -6.48 18.68
C GLU A 128 -24.58 -5.24 19.52
N MET A 129 -25.33 -4.34 18.89
CA MET A 129 -26.21 -3.33 19.49
C MET A 129 -25.57 -2.34 20.47
N GLY A 130 -24.90 -1.32 19.89
CA GLY A 130 -24.85 0.02 20.48
C GLY A 130 -23.57 0.40 21.23
N ARG A 131 -22.49 0.71 20.50
CA ARG A 131 -21.43 1.64 20.96
C ARG A 131 -20.60 2.16 19.80
N TYR A 132 -20.32 3.46 19.82
CA TYR A 132 -19.82 4.25 18.69
C TYR A 132 -18.31 4.52 18.86
N LEU A 133 -17.56 4.46 17.75
CA LEU A 133 -16.32 5.25 17.53
C LEU A 133 -15.06 4.92 18.36
N HIS A 134 -14.48 3.71 18.25
CA HIS A 134 -13.36 3.34 19.13
C HIS A 134 -12.00 2.92 18.52
N ARG A 135 -11.76 2.98 17.21
CA ARG A 135 -10.39 2.72 16.71
C ARG A 135 -10.03 3.75 15.64
N PHE A 136 -9.28 4.77 16.04
CA PHE A 136 -8.75 5.76 15.12
C PHE A 136 -7.40 5.26 14.58
N PRO A 137 -7.21 5.12 13.25
CA PRO A 137 -6.11 4.35 12.72
C PRO A 137 -4.75 5.04 12.91
N HIS A 138 -3.75 4.29 13.41
CA HIS A 138 -2.40 4.81 13.69
C HIS A 138 -1.72 5.49 12.50
N ASN A 139 -1.98 5.05 11.27
CA ASN A 139 -1.42 5.68 10.07
C ASN A 139 -1.85 7.16 9.90
N LYS A 140 -2.91 7.60 10.58
CA LYS A 140 -3.35 9.00 10.62
C LYS A 140 -2.59 9.85 11.65
N LEU A 141 -1.69 9.27 12.46
CA LEU A 141 -0.85 9.99 13.39
C LEU A 141 0.07 10.99 12.66
N ALA A 142 0.63 10.60 11.51
CA ALA A 142 1.45 11.50 10.67
C ALA A 142 0.64 12.72 10.20
N SER A 143 -0.60 12.49 9.73
CA SER A 143 -1.52 13.57 9.36
C SER A 143 -1.87 14.45 10.57
N TYR A 144 -2.15 13.86 11.75
CA TYR A 144 -2.43 14.60 13.00
C TYR A 144 -1.27 15.51 13.41
N LEU A 145 -0.05 14.96 13.45
CA LEU A 145 1.16 15.69 13.80
C LEU A 145 1.47 16.80 12.78
N SER A 146 1.22 16.56 11.49
CA SER A 146 1.41 17.59 10.45
C SER A 146 0.46 18.77 10.63
N GLY A 147 -0.81 18.50 10.99
CA GLY A 147 -1.79 19.54 11.32
C GLY A 147 -1.39 20.33 12.56
N LEU A 148 -0.92 19.64 13.61
CA LEU A 148 -0.41 20.26 14.83
C LEU A 148 0.82 21.14 14.57
N LEU A 149 1.78 20.68 13.76
CA LEU A 149 2.95 21.47 13.35
C LEU A 149 2.55 22.72 12.57
N SER A 150 1.58 22.60 11.65
CA SER A 150 1.05 23.75 10.93
C SER A 150 0.37 24.77 11.84
N LEU A 151 -0.37 24.29 12.86
CA LEU A 151 -1.00 25.14 13.87
C LEU A 151 0.03 25.81 14.78
N GLN A 152 1.10 25.12 15.17
CA GLN A 152 2.19 25.73 15.93
C GLN A 152 2.90 26.81 15.11
N ALA A 153 3.22 26.53 13.85
CA ALA A 153 3.87 27.47 12.95
C ALA A 153 3.04 28.74 12.76
N ILE A 154 1.73 28.62 12.50
CA ILE A 154 0.88 29.80 12.28
C ILE A 154 0.67 30.61 13.56
N VAL A 155 0.60 29.97 14.73
CA VAL A 155 0.43 30.68 16.01
C VAL A 155 1.67 31.49 16.33
N LEU A 156 2.87 30.93 16.10
CA LEU A 156 4.13 31.66 16.24
C LEU A 156 4.20 32.86 15.29
N LEU A 157 3.83 32.66 14.03
CA LEU A 157 3.82 33.75 13.05
C LEU A 157 2.75 34.81 13.37
N GLY A 158 1.59 34.41 13.89
CA GLY A 158 0.53 35.32 14.32
C GLY A 158 0.92 36.17 15.53
N ILE A 159 1.54 35.55 16.54
CA ILE A 159 2.09 36.28 17.69
C ILE A 159 3.19 37.25 17.22
N GLY A 160 4.04 36.81 16.28
CA GLY A 160 5.03 37.65 15.64
C GLY A 160 4.41 38.85 14.91
N ASP A 161 3.28 38.66 14.21
CA ASP A 161 2.56 39.74 13.54
C ASP A 161 1.98 40.74 14.54
N ASP A 162 1.33 40.26 15.60
CA ASP A 162 0.79 41.10 16.68
C ASP A 162 1.89 41.90 17.41
N LEU A 163 3.10 41.34 17.55
CA LEU A 163 4.23 41.99 18.23
C LEU A 163 5.01 42.95 17.35
N LEU A 164 5.15 42.63 16.05
CA LEU A 164 6.06 43.33 15.14
C LEU A 164 5.36 44.22 14.11
N ASP A 165 4.02 44.20 14.05
CA ASP A 165 3.19 44.94 13.08
C ASP A 165 3.70 44.79 11.64
N ILE A 166 3.69 43.54 11.16
CA ILE A 166 4.31 43.19 9.87
C ILE A 166 3.59 43.91 8.73
N ARG A 167 4.32 44.40 7.73
CA ARG A 167 3.70 45.05 6.57
C ARG A 167 2.76 44.10 5.81
N TRP A 168 1.58 44.60 5.44
CA TRP A 168 0.50 43.82 4.79
C TRP A 168 0.95 42.93 3.61
N ARG A 169 1.91 43.38 2.80
CA ARG A 169 2.43 42.63 1.63
C ARG A 169 3.08 41.30 2.01
N HIS A 170 3.63 41.19 3.21
CA HIS A 170 4.21 39.97 3.74
C HIS A 170 3.17 39.13 4.49
N LYS A 171 2.14 39.77 5.07
CA LYS A 171 1.02 39.09 5.75
C LYS A 171 0.30 38.08 4.85
N VAL A 172 0.15 38.38 3.56
CA VAL A 172 -0.53 37.48 2.60
C VAL A 172 0.12 36.10 2.51
N LEU A 173 1.44 35.99 2.68
CA LEU A 173 2.18 34.73 2.54
C LEU A 173 2.40 33.99 3.87
N ILE A 174 2.17 34.65 5.02
CA ILE A 174 2.32 34.05 6.34
C ILE A 174 1.55 32.72 6.46
N PRO A 175 0.27 32.64 6.05
CA PRO A 175 -0.47 31.39 6.10
C PRO A 175 0.09 30.27 5.20
N ALA A 176 0.68 30.61 4.04
CA ALA A 176 1.28 29.60 3.16
C ALA A 176 2.48 28.92 3.83
N PHE A 177 3.32 29.69 4.55
CA PHE A 177 4.42 29.12 5.32
C PHE A 177 3.92 28.30 6.51
N GLY A 178 2.87 28.76 7.20
CA GLY A 178 2.23 27.99 8.28
C GLY A 178 1.66 26.65 7.82
N ALA A 179 1.09 26.57 6.61
CA ALA A 179 0.49 25.36 6.08
C ALA A 179 1.49 24.36 5.46
N PHE A 180 2.76 24.74 5.32
CA PHE A 180 3.77 23.93 4.63
C PHE A 180 3.92 22.49 5.19
N PRO A 181 4.03 22.26 6.52
CA PRO A 181 4.14 20.91 7.07
C PRO A 181 3.01 19.97 6.63
N MET A 182 1.76 20.43 6.74
CA MET A 182 0.58 19.67 6.33
C MET A 182 0.53 19.43 4.81
N LEU A 183 0.87 20.41 3.98
CA LEU A 183 0.85 20.25 2.52
C LEU A 183 1.89 19.23 2.02
N VAL A 184 3.06 19.17 2.65
CA VAL A 184 4.10 18.17 2.34
C VAL A 184 3.65 16.77 2.73
N VAL A 185 3.07 16.61 3.93
CA VAL A 185 2.55 15.30 4.38
C VAL A 185 1.38 14.87 3.49
N TYR A 186 0.48 15.77 3.09
CA TYR A 186 -0.59 15.46 2.15
C TYR A 186 -0.07 14.98 0.79
N PHE A 187 1.01 15.58 0.28
CA PHE A 187 1.67 15.15 -0.96
C PHE A 187 2.23 13.72 -0.87
N VAL A 188 2.80 13.35 0.28
CA VAL A 188 3.40 12.03 0.52
C VAL A 188 2.35 10.96 0.79
N ASP A 189 1.35 11.25 1.63
CA ASP A 189 0.38 10.25 2.12
C ASP A 189 -0.73 9.93 1.12
N PHE A 190 -1.25 10.94 0.40
CA PHE A 190 -2.43 10.75 -0.45
C PHE A 190 -2.08 10.76 -1.94
N GLY A 191 -1.31 11.73 -2.41
CA GLY A 191 -0.94 11.83 -3.84
C GLY A 191 -2.11 11.92 -4.84
N VAL A 192 -3.37 11.94 -4.37
CA VAL A 192 -4.58 11.95 -5.21
C VAL A 192 -4.92 13.38 -5.63
N THR A 193 -4.77 13.66 -6.92
CA THR A 193 -5.07 14.95 -7.56
C THR A 193 -6.26 14.88 -8.52
N GLN A 194 -7.07 13.83 -8.41
CA GLN A 194 -8.27 13.63 -9.22
C GLN A 194 -9.47 14.38 -8.63
N VAL A 195 -10.20 15.07 -9.50
CA VAL A 195 -11.44 15.78 -9.16
C VAL A 195 -12.57 15.23 -10.01
N VAL A 196 -13.70 14.89 -9.37
CA VAL A 196 -14.92 14.48 -10.07
C VAL A 196 -15.46 15.64 -10.90
N VAL A 197 -15.72 15.38 -12.18
CA VAL A 197 -16.26 16.35 -13.12
C VAL A 197 -17.79 16.42 -12.99
N PRO A 198 -18.38 17.62 -12.88
CA PRO A 198 -19.82 17.85 -12.95
C PRO A 198 -20.47 17.19 -14.17
N MET A 199 -21.65 16.59 -14.01
CA MET A 199 -22.40 15.92 -15.09
C MET A 199 -22.49 16.74 -16.39
N PRO A 200 -22.78 18.05 -16.38
CA PRO A 200 -22.85 18.85 -17.62
C PRO A 200 -21.52 18.99 -18.37
N LEU A 201 -20.39 18.77 -17.70
CA LEU A 201 -19.04 18.93 -18.26
C LEU A 201 -18.37 17.59 -18.61
N ARG A 202 -19.00 16.46 -18.25
CA ARG A 202 -18.42 15.12 -18.47
C ARG A 202 -18.21 14.80 -19.95
N SER A 203 -19.07 15.31 -20.83
CA SER A 203 -18.92 15.17 -22.28
C SER A 203 -17.64 15.79 -22.83
N TYR A 204 -17.08 16.78 -22.14
CA TYR A 204 -15.86 17.49 -22.56
C TYR A 204 -14.60 17.03 -21.81
N LEU A 205 -14.74 16.64 -20.54
CA LEU A 205 -13.59 16.44 -19.63
C LEU A 205 -13.51 15.02 -19.01
N GLY A 206 -14.44 14.12 -19.33
CA GLY A 206 -14.53 12.78 -18.73
C GLY A 206 -15.17 12.80 -17.32
N GLU A 207 -15.18 11.66 -16.63
CA GLU A 207 -15.81 11.54 -15.30
C GLU A 207 -14.95 12.14 -14.16
N THR A 208 -13.63 12.05 -14.31
CA THR A 208 -12.65 12.60 -13.37
C THR A 208 -11.54 13.28 -14.14
N ILE A 209 -11.11 14.46 -13.67
CA ILE A 209 -9.95 15.17 -14.23
C ILE A 209 -8.80 15.13 -13.23
N ASN A 210 -7.61 14.76 -13.70
CA ASN A 210 -6.40 14.86 -12.89
C ASN A 210 -5.81 16.27 -13.02
N LEU A 211 -5.82 17.04 -11.93
CA LEU A 211 -5.31 18.41 -11.89
C LEU A 211 -3.80 18.47 -11.64
N GLY A 212 -3.15 17.37 -11.27
CA GLY A 212 -1.72 17.32 -10.95
C GLY A 212 -1.29 18.42 -9.97
N TRP A 213 -0.27 19.21 -10.34
CA TRP A 213 0.25 20.30 -9.52
C TRP A 213 -0.78 21.41 -9.24
N LEU A 214 -1.77 21.61 -10.11
CA LEU A 214 -2.82 22.62 -9.93
C LEU A 214 -3.68 22.32 -8.70
N TYR A 215 -3.82 21.04 -8.31
CA TYR A 215 -4.52 20.68 -7.09
C TYR A 215 -3.78 21.14 -5.83
N TYR A 216 -2.45 21.05 -5.83
CA TYR A 216 -1.60 21.56 -4.74
C TYR A 216 -1.59 23.08 -4.70
N ALA A 217 -1.59 23.74 -5.87
CA ALA A 217 -1.77 25.20 -5.95
C ALA A 217 -3.12 25.64 -5.38
N TYR A 218 -4.19 24.89 -5.65
CA TYR A 218 -5.50 25.11 -5.04
C TYR A 218 -5.46 24.95 -3.52
N MET A 219 -4.86 23.88 -2.98
CA MET A 219 -4.76 23.68 -1.53
C MET A 219 -3.94 24.79 -0.85
N ALA A 220 -2.85 25.24 -1.46
CA ALA A 220 -2.09 26.39 -1.00
C ALA A 220 -2.92 27.69 -1.02
N ALA A 221 -3.74 27.89 -2.06
CA ALA A 221 -4.64 29.04 -2.14
C ALA A 221 -5.72 28.99 -1.03
N VAL A 222 -6.29 27.82 -0.74
CA VAL A 222 -7.22 27.63 0.39
C VAL A 222 -6.54 27.95 1.73
N ALA A 223 -5.29 27.49 1.91
CA ALA A 223 -4.49 27.77 3.10
C ALA A 223 -4.17 29.26 3.28
N ILE A 224 -3.99 30.00 2.19
CA ILE A 224 -3.84 31.47 2.21
C ILE A 224 -5.17 32.16 2.51
N PHE A 225 -6.24 31.70 1.87
CA PHE A 225 -7.53 32.37 1.90
C PHE A 225 -8.17 32.34 3.29
N CYS A 226 -8.33 31.17 3.91
CA CYS A 226 -9.15 31.05 5.13
C CYS A 226 -8.62 31.93 6.30
N PRO A 227 -7.33 31.89 6.67
CA PRO A 227 -6.74 32.73 7.72
C PRO A 227 -6.90 34.23 7.46
N ASN A 228 -6.67 34.66 6.22
CA ASN A 228 -6.82 36.07 5.86
C ASN A 228 -8.30 36.50 5.87
N SER A 229 -9.20 35.64 5.43
CA SER A 229 -10.61 35.95 5.25
C SER A 229 -11.36 36.18 6.58
N ILE A 230 -10.96 35.51 7.67
CA ILE A 230 -11.50 35.79 9.01
C ILE A 230 -11.11 37.19 9.45
N ASN A 231 -9.85 37.57 9.20
CA ASN A 231 -9.36 38.92 9.49
C ASN A 231 -10.07 39.99 8.63
N MET A 232 -10.56 39.65 7.44
CA MET A 232 -11.22 40.62 6.55
C MET A 232 -12.60 41.09 7.02
N LEU A 233 -13.28 40.33 7.88
CA LEU A 233 -14.53 40.73 8.53
C LEU A 233 -14.30 41.28 9.95
N ALA A 234 -13.04 41.48 10.35
CA ALA A 234 -12.67 42.02 11.65
C ALA A 234 -13.01 43.51 11.79
N GLY A 235 -13.17 43.95 13.03
CA GLY A 235 -13.31 45.36 13.40
C GLY A 235 -14.64 45.77 14.03
N ILE A 236 -15.47 44.79 14.41
CA ILE A 236 -16.60 44.96 15.32
C ILE A 236 -16.42 43.94 16.44
N ASN A 237 -16.54 44.40 17.69
CA ASN A 237 -16.31 43.55 18.85
C ASN A 237 -17.16 42.26 18.80
N GLY A 238 -16.49 41.10 18.86
CA GLY A 238 -17.14 39.79 18.95
C GLY A 238 -17.35 39.09 17.60
N VAL A 239 -17.24 39.78 16.47
CA VAL A 239 -17.58 39.21 15.15
C VAL A 239 -16.57 38.16 14.73
N GLU A 240 -15.27 38.38 14.98
CA GLU A 240 -14.20 37.47 14.56
C GLU A 240 -14.35 36.09 15.18
N VAL A 241 -14.64 36.05 16.49
CA VAL A 241 -14.82 34.82 17.26
C VAL A 241 -16.17 34.19 16.96
N ALA A 242 -17.24 34.99 16.89
CA ALA A 242 -18.58 34.47 16.66
C ALA A 242 -18.74 33.83 15.28
N GLN A 243 -18.22 34.46 14.21
CA GLN A 243 -18.27 33.87 12.87
C GLN A 243 -17.46 32.56 12.81
N SER A 244 -16.30 32.53 13.49
CA SER A 244 -15.45 31.34 13.56
C SER A 244 -16.16 30.20 14.29
N LEU A 245 -16.85 30.50 15.40
CA LEU A 245 -17.69 29.53 16.10
C LEU A 245 -18.84 29.01 15.23
N VAL A 246 -19.53 29.88 14.49
CA VAL A 246 -20.59 29.45 13.56
C VAL A 246 -20.04 28.50 12.49
N ILE A 247 -18.91 28.85 11.87
CA ILE A 247 -18.26 27.99 10.86
C ILE A 247 -17.85 26.65 11.50
N ALA A 248 -17.26 26.66 12.69
CA ALA A 248 -16.87 25.44 13.40
C ALA A 248 -18.07 24.54 13.73
N ILE A 249 -19.18 25.12 14.19
CA ILE A 249 -20.42 24.37 14.48
C ILE A 249 -21.03 23.80 13.19
N LEU A 250 -21.03 24.55 12.09
CA LEU A 250 -21.51 24.06 10.80
C LEU A 250 -20.64 22.92 10.26
N LEU A 251 -19.31 22.99 10.43
CA LEU A 251 -18.40 21.89 10.12
C LEU A 251 -18.65 20.68 11.02
N LEU A 252 -18.85 20.88 12.32
CA LEU A 252 -19.19 19.81 13.26
C LEU A 252 -20.51 19.14 12.89
N ILE A 253 -21.53 19.91 12.48
CA ILE A 253 -22.79 19.37 11.94
C ILE A 253 -22.51 18.56 10.68
N ASN A 254 -21.74 19.10 9.72
CA ASN A 254 -21.36 18.38 8.51
C ASN A 254 -20.68 17.05 8.82
N ASP A 255 -19.70 17.04 9.72
CA ASP A 255 -18.90 15.86 10.05
C ASP A 255 -19.71 14.82 10.82
N SER A 256 -20.60 15.26 11.71
CA SER A 256 -21.52 14.38 12.44
C SER A 256 -22.47 13.63 11.52
N LEU A 257 -22.81 14.17 10.34
CA LEU A 257 -23.65 13.48 9.36
C LEU A 257 -23.00 12.22 8.78
N TYR A 258 -21.66 12.10 8.87
CA TYR A 258 -20.89 10.93 8.44
C TYR A 258 -20.61 9.94 9.58
N LEU A 259 -21.08 10.23 10.79
CA LEU A 259 -21.04 9.33 11.93
C LEU A 259 -22.34 8.53 12.03
N ALA A 260 -22.27 7.32 12.58
CA ALA A 260 -23.47 6.54 12.87
C ALA A 260 -24.31 7.27 13.96
N PRO A 261 -25.66 7.18 13.93
CA PRO A 261 -26.49 6.39 13.01
C PRO A 261 -26.80 7.10 11.68
N PHE A 262 -26.27 8.30 11.44
CA PHE A 262 -26.60 9.11 10.25
C PHE A 262 -25.99 8.61 8.96
N THR A 263 -24.94 7.80 9.01
CA THR A 263 -24.42 7.07 7.84
C THR A 263 -24.12 5.63 8.29
N PRO A 264 -24.49 4.60 7.51
CA PRO A 264 -24.19 3.20 7.85
C PRO A 264 -22.68 2.98 8.02
N TYR A 265 -22.30 2.19 9.04
CA TYR A 265 -20.93 1.74 9.24
C TYR A 265 -20.70 0.42 8.49
N PRO A 266 -19.55 0.21 7.81
CA PRO A 266 -18.42 1.13 7.65
C PRO A 266 -18.60 2.12 6.49
N HIS A 267 -18.27 3.40 6.70
CA HIS A 267 -18.24 4.42 5.65
C HIS A 267 -16.79 4.91 5.40
N PRO A 268 -16.28 4.93 4.15
CA PRO A 268 -14.88 5.30 3.86
C PRO A 268 -14.46 6.69 4.34
N ALA A 269 -15.40 7.63 4.47
CA ALA A 269 -15.12 9.00 4.94
C ALA A 269 -15.23 9.18 6.47
N MET A 270 -15.67 8.15 7.21
CA MET A 270 -15.94 8.27 8.65
C MET A 270 -14.68 8.68 9.44
N ASP A 271 -13.52 8.08 9.13
CA ASP A 271 -12.27 8.41 9.82
C ASP A 271 -11.82 9.85 9.53
N SER A 272 -11.98 10.33 8.29
CA SER A 272 -11.63 11.71 7.93
C SER A 272 -12.52 12.75 8.63
N HIS A 273 -13.81 12.44 8.81
CA HIS A 273 -14.73 13.32 9.54
C HIS A 273 -14.52 13.22 11.06
N LEU A 274 -14.22 12.03 11.60
CA LEU A 274 -13.87 11.86 13.01
C LEU A 274 -12.56 12.59 13.36
N PHE A 275 -11.57 12.54 12.46
CA PHE A 275 -10.33 13.33 12.57
C PHE A 275 -10.63 14.81 12.70
N SER A 276 -11.50 15.36 11.84
CA SER A 276 -11.92 16.76 11.89
C SER A 276 -12.57 17.12 13.23
N ILE A 277 -13.47 16.27 13.73
CA ILE A 277 -14.19 16.48 15.00
C ILE A 277 -13.21 16.61 16.18
N TYR A 278 -12.12 15.83 16.21
CA TYR A 278 -11.10 15.91 17.26
C TYR A 278 -10.39 17.27 17.34
N PHE A 279 -10.25 17.98 16.22
CA PHE A 279 -9.72 19.35 16.19
C PHE A 279 -10.82 20.39 16.49
N LEU A 280 -12.03 20.19 15.95
CA LEU A 280 -13.12 21.16 16.09
C LEU A 280 -13.65 21.30 17.53
N LEU A 281 -13.78 20.20 18.29
CA LEU A 281 -14.35 20.24 19.63
C LEU A 281 -13.53 21.10 20.62
N PRO A 282 -12.21 20.90 20.79
CA PRO A 282 -11.41 21.78 21.64
C PRO A 282 -11.37 23.22 21.12
N PHE A 283 -11.43 23.43 19.79
CA PHE A 283 -11.44 24.76 19.18
C PHE A 283 -12.71 25.55 19.55
N ILE A 284 -13.87 24.88 19.52
CA ILE A 284 -15.14 25.45 19.96
C ILE A 284 -15.06 25.86 21.44
N GLY A 285 -14.46 25.01 22.29
CA GLY A 285 -14.29 25.29 23.72
C GLY A 285 -13.48 26.57 23.99
N VAL A 286 -12.28 26.69 23.40
CA VAL A 286 -11.43 27.88 23.59
C VAL A 286 -12.04 29.14 22.97
N SER A 287 -12.71 29.00 21.81
CA SER A 287 -13.33 30.13 21.11
C SER A 287 -14.57 30.62 21.83
N PHE A 288 -15.38 29.72 22.40
CA PHE A 288 -16.55 30.10 23.18
C PHE A 288 -16.15 30.84 24.46
N ALA A 289 -15.08 30.42 25.14
CA ALA A 289 -14.54 31.15 26.28
C ALA A 289 -14.03 32.54 25.89
N LEU A 290 -13.30 32.66 24.78
CA LEU A 290 -12.85 33.95 24.27
C LEU A 290 -14.03 34.86 23.92
N LEU A 291 -15.09 34.31 23.32
CA LEU A 291 -16.31 35.05 23.00
C LEU A 291 -16.94 35.66 24.25
N CYS A 292 -16.99 34.94 25.38
CA CYS A 292 -17.53 35.49 26.63
C CYS A 292 -16.82 36.75 27.13
N HIS A 293 -15.56 36.96 26.74
CA HIS A 293 -14.78 38.17 27.07
C HIS A 293 -14.76 39.20 25.95
N ASN A 294 -14.80 38.77 24.69
CA ASN A 294 -14.70 39.62 23.51
C ASN A 294 -16.07 40.12 23.00
N TRP A 295 -17.17 39.46 23.36
CA TRP A 295 -18.52 39.87 22.98
C TRP A 295 -18.86 41.24 23.56
N TYR A 296 -19.78 41.94 22.88
CA TYR A 296 -20.17 43.29 23.26
C TYR A 296 -20.79 43.36 24.69
N PRO A 297 -20.36 44.32 25.53
CA PRO A 297 -19.21 45.20 25.36
C PRO A 297 -17.89 44.44 25.60
N SER A 298 -16.97 44.54 24.63
CA SER A 298 -15.71 43.80 24.68
C SER A 298 -14.85 44.20 25.87
N LYS A 299 -14.24 43.20 26.50
CA LYS A 299 -13.24 43.37 27.55
C LYS A 299 -11.84 43.08 27.04
N VAL A 300 -11.69 42.45 25.88
CA VAL A 300 -10.40 42.06 25.30
C VAL A 300 -10.43 42.06 23.77
N PHE A 301 -9.31 42.36 23.13
CA PHE A 301 -9.13 42.17 21.70
C PHE A 301 -8.44 40.84 21.40
N VAL A 302 -8.86 40.22 20.30
CA VAL A 302 -8.38 38.90 19.89
C VAL A 302 -7.02 38.94 19.22
N GLY A 303 -6.68 40.04 18.54
CA GLY A 303 -5.45 40.19 17.75
C GLY A 303 -5.49 39.41 16.42
N ASP A 304 -4.53 39.68 15.54
CA ASP A 304 -4.35 38.96 14.27
C ASP A 304 -4.01 37.48 14.53
N THR A 305 -3.37 37.19 15.68
CA THR A 305 -3.08 35.82 16.12
C THR A 305 -4.33 34.93 16.09
N TYR A 306 -5.47 35.39 16.62
CA TYR A 306 -6.69 34.57 16.64
C TYR A 306 -7.21 34.31 15.22
N CYS A 307 -7.20 35.32 14.36
CA CYS A 307 -7.70 35.20 12.99
C CYS A 307 -6.87 34.18 12.19
N TYR A 308 -5.55 34.23 12.30
CA TYR A 308 -4.70 33.25 11.64
C TYR A 308 -4.87 31.84 12.22
N PHE A 309 -4.92 31.74 13.55
CA PHE A 309 -5.15 30.49 14.27
C PHE A 309 -6.47 29.83 13.85
N ALA A 310 -7.59 30.55 13.95
CA ALA A 310 -8.92 30.04 13.61
C ALA A 310 -9.00 29.60 12.15
N GLY A 311 -8.46 30.41 11.23
CA GLY A 311 -8.47 30.06 9.81
C GLY A 311 -7.61 28.84 9.51
N MET A 312 -6.48 28.68 10.19
CA MET A 312 -5.62 27.51 10.00
C MET A 312 -6.26 26.24 10.58
N VAL A 313 -7.00 26.32 11.69
CA VAL A 313 -7.80 25.18 12.18
C VAL A 313 -8.74 24.69 11.07
N PHE A 314 -9.45 25.61 10.41
CA PHE A 314 -10.34 25.24 9.30
C PHE A 314 -9.59 24.67 8.09
N VAL A 315 -8.42 25.20 7.76
CA VAL A 315 -7.56 24.67 6.69
C VAL A 315 -7.09 23.26 7.02
N VAL A 316 -6.65 23.01 8.25
CA VAL A 316 -6.20 21.69 8.71
C VAL A 316 -7.31 20.66 8.59
N VAL A 317 -8.49 20.95 9.16
CA VAL A 317 -9.61 20.00 9.10
C VAL A 317 -10.17 19.84 7.69
N GLY A 318 -10.22 20.92 6.89
CA GLY A 318 -10.72 20.87 5.52
C GLY A 318 -9.81 20.14 4.53
N ILE A 319 -8.49 20.29 4.67
CA ILE A 319 -7.52 19.61 3.80
C ILE A 319 -7.33 18.16 4.25
N LEU A 320 -7.00 17.90 5.53
CA LEU A 320 -6.79 16.54 6.03
C LEU A 320 -8.08 15.72 6.15
N GLY A 321 -9.23 16.39 6.31
CA GLY A 321 -10.55 15.76 6.24
C GLY A 321 -11.10 15.58 4.82
N HIS A 322 -10.36 15.99 3.78
CA HIS A 322 -10.73 15.89 2.36
C HIS A 322 -12.06 16.57 1.96
N PHE A 323 -12.50 17.61 2.69
CA PHE A 323 -13.72 18.36 2.38
C PHE A 323 -13.47 19.87 2.15
N SER A 324 -12.28 20.25 1.66
CA SER A 324 -11.91 21.65 1.37
C SER A 324 -12.93 22.40 0.48
N LYS A 325 -13.64 21.70 -0.41
CA LYS A 325 -14.73 22.30 -1.21
C LYS A 325 -15.93 22.69 -0.34
N THR A 326 -16.34 21.83 0.59
CA THR A 326 -17.39 22.12 1.57
C THR A 326 -16.98 23.27 2.47
N LEU A 327 -15.71 23.30 2.90
CA LEU A 327 -15.15 24.40 3.68
C LEU A 327 -15.34 25.74 2.96
N LEU A 328 -14.99 25.83 1.68
CA LEU A 328 -15.14 27.07 0.91
C LEU A 328 -16.60 27.54 0.78
N LEU A 329 -17.57 26.62 0.75
CA LEU A 329 -18.99 26.98 0.76
C LEU A 329 -19.40 27.68 2.06
N LEU A 330 -18.79 27.32 3.19
CA LEU A 330 -19.05 27.99 4.47
C LEU A 330 -18.40 29.39 4.54
N PHE A 331 -17.44 29.67 3.67
CA PHE A 331 -16.76 30.97 3.57
C PHE A 331 -17.38 31.91 2.53
N ILE A 332 -18.57 31.61 1.99
CA ILE A 332 -19.25 32.45 0.99
C ILE A 332 -19.38 33.92 1.44
N PRO A 333 -19.78 34.25 2.70
CA PRO A 333 -19.85 35.65 3.13
C PRO A 333 -18.51 36.38 3.08
N GLN A 334 -17.42 35.70 3.48
CA GLN A 334 -16.06 36.24 3.46
C GLN A 334 -15.56 36.39 2.02
N MET A 335 -15.85 35.41 1.16
CA MET A 335 -15.50 35.46 -0.26
C MET A 335 -16.23 36.60 -0.97
N PHE A 336 -17.51 36.80 -0.67
CA PHE A 336 -18.28 37.95 -1.13
C PHE A 336 -17.67 39.27 -0.62
N ASN A 337 -17.35 39.37 0.67
CA ASN A 337 -16.69 40.55 1.22
C ASN A 337 -15.34 40.84 0.52
N PHE A 338 -14.52 39.81 0.29
CA PHE A 338 -13.26 39.96 -0.42
C PHE A 338 -13.46 40.49 -1.85
N LEU A 339 -14.32 39.84 -2.63
CA LEU A 339 -14.62 40.25 -4.01
C LEU A 339 -15.21 41.67 -4.07
N TYR A 340 -16.08 42.00 -3.12
CA TYR A 340 -16.69 43.32 -3.02
C TYR A 340 -15.67 44.40 -2.63
N SER A 341 -14.72 44.08 -1.76
CA SER A 341 -13.63 44.97 -1.34
C SER A 341 -12.46 45.05 -2.32
N CYS A 342 -12.34 44.14 -3.30
CA CYS A 342 -11.22 44.09 -4.25
C CYS A 342 -10.90 45.44 -4.91
N PRO A 343 -11.88 46.22 -5.42
CA PRO A 343 -11.59 47.51 -6.03
C PRO A 343 -10.86 48.49 -5.08
N GLN A 344 -11.14 48.45 -3.78
CA GLN A 344 -10.43 49.27 -2.80
C GLN A 344 -9.06 48.67 -2.41
N LEU A 345 -8.99 47.33 -2.27
CA LEU A 345 -7.74 46.62 -1.94
C LEU A 345 -6.65 46.82 -3.00
N PHE A 346 -7.03 46.82 -4.28
CA PHE A 346 -6.11 47.05 -5.40
C PHE A 346 -5.98 48.54 -5.78
N HIS A 347 -6.49 49.44 -4.93
CA HIS A 347 -6.41 50.90 -5.12
C HIS A 347 -7.02 51.42 -6.43
N ILE A 348 -7.97 50.68 -7.02
CA ILE A 348 -8.80 51.15 -8.14
C ILE A 348 -9.76 52.24 -7.64
N ILE A 349 -10.32 52.04 -6.44
CA ILE A 349 -11.06 53.05 -5.67
C ILE A 349 -10.16 53.49 -4.50
N PRO A 350 -10.10 54.78 -4.15
CA PRO A 350 -9.32 55.25 -3.01
C PRO A 350 -9.67 54.44 -1.75
N CYS A 351 -8.65 53.95 -1.07
CA CYS A 351 -8.81 53.12 0.10
C CYS A 351 -8.46 53.92 1.35
N PRO A 352 -9.43 54.24 2.23
CA PRO A 352 -9.11 54.88 3.50
C PRO A 352 -8.32 53.91 4.39
N ARG A 353 -7.52 54.46 5.30
CA ARG A 353 -6.69 53.69 6.25
C ARG A 353 -7.53 52.75 7.14
N HIS A 354 -8.76 53.15 7.48
CA HIS A 354 -9.73 52.33 8.20
C HIS A 354 -11.03 52.23 7.39
N ARG A 355 -11.46 50.99 7.08
CA ARG A 355 -12.68 50.70 6.31
C ARG A 355 -13.86 50.26 7.18
N LEU A 356 -13.71 50.37 8.50
CA LEU A 356 -14.72 49.98 9.48
C LEU A 356 -15.84 51.00 9.58
N PRO A 357 -17.06 50.60 9.97
CA PRO A 357 -18.12 51.55 10.29
C PRO A 357 -17.67 52.60 11.30
N LYS A 358 -18.18 53.83 11.16
CA LYS A 358 -17.79 54.96 12.03
C LYS A 358 -18.75 55.05 13.22
N PHE A 359 -18.21 55.01 14.43
CA PHE A 359 -19.02 55.19 15.64
C PHE A 359 -19.40 56.67 15.83
N ASN A 360 -20.69 56.92 16.01
CA ASN A 360 -21.24 58.23 16.29
C ASN A 360 -21.55 58.37 17.78
N ALA A 361 -20.75 59.19 18.47
CA ALA A 361 -20.86 59.38 19.91
C ALA A 361 -22.17 60.07 20.34
N ALA A 362 -22.84 60.81 19.45
CA ALA A 362 -24.09 61.51 19.76
C ALA A 362 -25.31 60.56 19.72
N THR A 363 -25.33 59.62 18.77
CA THR A 363 -26.45 58.67 18.60
C THR A 363 -26.19 57.31 19.26
N GLY A 364 -24.93 56.97 19.53
CA GLY A 364 -24.51 55.66 20.02
C GLY A 364 -24.60 54.54 18.96
N LEU A 365 -24.74 54.91 17.67
CA LEU A 365 -24.89 54.01 16.53
C LEU A 365 -23.62 53.99 15.66
N LEU A 366 -23.48 52.92 14.87
CA LEU A 366 -22.48 52.81 13.81
C LEU A 366 -23.07 53.31 12.49
N ASP A 367 -22.44 54.34 11.92
CA ASP A 367 -22.75 54.89 10.61
C ASP A 367 -21.81 54.31 9.54
N ASN A 368 -22.23 54.39 8.27
CA ASN A 368 -21.37 54.04 7.15
C ASN A 368 -20.08 54.86 7.17
N SER A 369 -18.94 54.19 7.00
CA SER A 369 -17.70 54.89 6.65
C SER A 369 -17.66 55.17 5.15
N VAL A 370 -17.16 56.36 4.81
CA VAL A 370 -17.10 56.85 3.44
C VAL A 370 -15.65 57.02 3.00
N THR A 371 -15.45 56.87 1.71
CA THR A 371 -14.26 57.28 0.97
C THR A 371 -14.54 58.66 0.39
N GLU A 372 -13.71 59.62 0.73
CA GLU A 372 -13.74 60.97 0.15
C GLU A 372 -12.93 61.00 -1.16
N TRP A 373 -13.51 61.59 -2.19
CA TRP A 373 -12.88 61.71 -3.51
C TRP A 373 -12.24 63.09 -3.65
N ALA A 374 -10.92 63.16 -3.57
CA ALA A 374 -10.17 64.40 -3.80
C ALA A 374 -10.26 64.88 -5.26
N HIS A 375 -10.44 63.94 -6.20
CA HIS A 375 -10.64 64.17 -7.63
C HIS A 375 -11.79 63.29 -8.13
N PRO A 376 -12.55 63.73 -9.16
CA PRO A 376 -13.65 62.93 -9.69
C PRO A 376 -13.13 61.58 -10.22
N PRO A 377 -13.89 60.48 -10.03
CA PRO A 377 -13.50 59.16 -10.52
C PRO A 377 -13.36 59.14 -12.04
N SER A 378 -12.49 58.26 -12.55
CA SER A 378 -12.33 58.07 -14.00
C SER A 378 -13.67 57.69 -14.65
N PRO A 379 -13.88 57.93 -15.97
CA PRO A 379 -15.16 57.69 -16.63
C PRO A 379 -15.70 56.27 -16.42
N LEU A 380 -14.83 55.26 -16.49
CA LEU A 380 -15.18 53.86 -16.27
C LEU A 380 -15.63 53.60 -14.82
N ILE A 381 -14.87 54.08 -13.84
CA ILE A 381 -15.17 53.92 -12.41
C ILE A 381 -16.47 54.65 -12.04
N ASN A 382 -16.70 55.83 -12.61
CA ASN A 382 -17.93 56.60 -12.42
C ASN A 382 -19.17 55.82 -12.91
N VAL A 383 -19.09 55.19 -14.08
CA VAL A 383 -20.17 54.33 -14.60
C VAL A 383 -20.41 53.14 -13.68
N ILE A 384 -19.34 52.44 -13.25
CA ILE A 384 -19.44 51.30 -12.34
C ILE A 384 -20.09 51.71 -11.01
N LEU A 385 -19.63 52.81 -10.39
CA LEU A 385 -20.19 53.30 -9.13
C LEU A 385 -21.67 53.69 -9.27
N LYS A 386 -22.08 54.30 -10.39
CA LYS A 386 -23.49 54.60 -10.66
C LYS A 386 -24.34 53.35 -10.85
N ILE A 387 -23.81 52.30 -11.47
CA ILE A 387 -24.47 50.99 -11.59
C ILE A 387 -24.63 50.37 -10.19
N LEU A 388 -23.56 50.33 -9.40
CA LEU A 388 -23.60 49.82 -8.03
C LEU A 388 -24.57 50.61 -7.14
N TYR A 389 -24.67 51.92 -7.32
CA TYR A 389 -25.63 52.77 -6.61
C TYR A 389 -27.08 52.42 -6.97
N ARG A 390 -27.37 52.21 -8.27
CA ARG A 390 -28.70 51.74 -8.73
C ARG A 390 -29.07 50.38 -8.15
N LEU A 391 -28.08 49.49 -7.99
CA LEU A 391 -28.25 48.18 -7.35
C LEU A 391 -28.29 48.24 -5.81
N ARG A 392 -28.23 49.44 -5.22
CA ARG A 392 -28.16 49.67 -3.77
C ARG A 392 -26.97 48.97 -3.09
N LEU A 393 -25.86 48.82 -3.81
CA LEU A 393 -24.64 48.22 -3.25
C LEU A 393 -23.72 49.29 -2.64
N VAL A 394 -23.67 50.50 -3.22
CA VAL A 394 -22.86 51.62 -2.70
C VAL A 394 -23.74 52.83 -2.46
N GLY A 395 -23.49 53.59 -1.39
CA GLY A 395 -24.06 54.93 -1.19
C GLY A 395 -23.17 55.97 -1.86
N LEU A 396 -23.76 56.91 -2.61
CA LEU A 396 -23.04 58.00 -3.26
C LEU A 396 -23.61 59.36 -2.85
N LYS A 397 -22.72 60.33 -2.67
CA LYS A 397 -23.06 61.74 -2.52
C LYS A 397 -22.45 62.50 -3.69
N THR A 398 -23.25 63.32 -4.36
CA THR A 398 -22.83 64.12 -5.51
C THR A 398 -22.85 65.60 -5.19
N ASN A 399 -21.93 66.37 -5.76
CA ASN A 399 -21.99 67.83 -5.72
C ASN A 399 -23.10 68.39 -6.64
N SER A 400 -23.29 69.70 -6.62
CA SER A 400 -24.26 70.41 -7.49
C SER A 400 -23.98 70.30 -8.99
N LYS A 401 -22.80 69.79 -9.39
CA LYS A 401 -22.40 69.52 -10.78
C LYS A 401 -22.58 68.05 -11.19
N GLY A 402 -23.09 67.18 -10.29
CA GLY A 402 -23.31 65.76 -10.56
C GLY A 402 -22.06 64.88 -10.47
N GLU A 403 -20.96 65.40 -9.93
CA GLU A 403 -19.72 64.65 -9.69
C GLU A 403 -19.76 63.97 -8.32
N ILE A 404 -19.21 62.76 -8.23
CA ILE A 404 -19.18 61.96 -6.99
C ILE A 404 -18.14 62.57 -6.04
N ILE A 405 -18.58 62.97 -4.84
CA ILE A 405 -17.72 63.54 -3.79
C ILE A 405 -17.42 62.53 -2.67
N GLU A 406 -18.39 61.67 -2.34
CA GLU A 406 -18.24 60.64 -1.31
C GLU A 406 -18.89 59.34 -1.80
N SER A 407 -18.25 58.21 -1.49
CA SER A 407 -18.82 56.87 -1.68
C SER A 407 -18.65 56.04 -0.42
N THR A 408 -19.64 55.23 -0.03
CA THR A 408 -19.48 54.30 1.10
C THR A 408 -18.36 53.29 0.83
N ASN A 409 -17.65 52.89 1.88
CA ASN A 409 -16.64 51.83 1.78
C ASN A 409 -17.26 50.49 1.35
N LEU A 410 -16.54 49.75 0.51
CA LEU A 410 -17.00 48.50 -0.09
C LEU A 410 -16.66 47.31 0.82
N THR A 411 -17.24 47.29 2.02
CA THR A 411 -17.14 46.14 2.93
C THR A 411 -18.54 45.63 3.26
N LEU A 412 -18.65 44.34 3.59
CA LEU A 412 -19.93 43.71 3.96
C LEU A 412 -20.60 44.43 5.13
N LEU A 413 -19.82 44.91 6.11
CA LEU A 413 -20.32 45.67 7.26
C LEU A 413 -20.98 46.99 6.82
N ASN A 414 -20.33 47.75 5.94
CA ASN A 414 -20.90 48.99 5.41
C ASN A 414 -22.10 48.73 4.50
N LEU A 415 -22.06 47.66 3.69
CA LEU A 415 -23.20 47.25 2.86
C LEU A 415 -24.42 46.93 3.72
N TRP A 416 -24.21 46.26 4.86
CA TRP A 416 -25.29 45.91 5.78
C TRP A 416 -25.92 47.14 6.43
N ILE A 417 -25.10 48.11 6.86
CA ILE A 417 -25.58 49.40 7.39
C ILE A 417 -26.30 50.20 6.29
N LEU A 418 -25.83 50.13 5.05
CA LEU A 418 -26.48 50.81 3.92
C LEU A 418 -27.90 50.26 3.68
N TRP A 419 -28.09 48.94 3.81
CA TRP A 419 -29.39 48.29 3.60
C TRP A 419 -30.37 48.46 4.75
N PHE A 420 -29.88 48.43 5.99
CA PHE A 420 -30.74 48.38 7.18
C PHE A 420 -30.67 49.65 8.06
N GLY A 421 -29.86 50.63 7.68
CA GLY A 421 -29.64 51.87 8.40
C GLY A 421 -28.61 51.77 9.54
N PRO A 422 -28.26 52.92 10.17
CA PRO A 422 -27.37 52.97 11.32
C PRO A 422 -27.88 52.12 12.48
N MET A 423 -27.00 51.33 13.08
CA MET A 423 -27.38 50.40 14.14
C MET A 423 -26.31 50.29 15.21
N ARG A 424 -26.69 49.76 16.38
CA ARG A 424 -25.73 49.50 17.45
C ARG A 424 -24.77 48.38 17.06
N GLU A 425 -23.55 48.45 17.59
CA GLU A 425 -22.48 47.49 17.35
C GLU A 425 -22.88 46.03 17.63
N ASP A 426 -23.58 45.77 18.74
CA ASP A 426 -24.07 44.43 19.11
C ASP A 426 -25.12 43.89 18.13
N ARG A 427 -25.97 44.77 17.60
CA ARG A 427 -26.98 44.40 16.60
C ARG A 427 -26.34 44.09 15.25
N LEU A 428 -25.37 44.90 14.83
CA LEU A 428 -24.61 44.64 13.60
C LEU A 428 -23.85 43.33 13.69
N ALA A 429 -23.15 43.08 14.81
CA ALA A 429 -22.45 41.82 15.05
C ALA A 429 -23.41 40.62 14.94
N LEU A 430 -24.55 40.69 15.62
CA LEU A 430 -25.57 39.64 15.58
C LEU A 430 -26.11 39.41 14.16
N HIS A 431 -26.38 40.48 13.40
CA HIS A 431 -26.90 40.36 12.03
C HIS A 431 -25.90 39.67 11.09
N ILE A 432 -24.60 39.99 11.21
CA ILE A 432 -23.55 39.36 10.40
C ILE A 432 -23.37 37.88 10.78
N VAL A 433 -23.44 37.56 12.08
CA VAL A 433 -23.42 36.17 12.56
C VAL A 433 -24.65 35.39 12.08
N LEU A 434 -25.83 36.02 12.06
CA LEU A 434 -27.06 35.42 11.52
C LEU A 434 -26.95 35.19 10.02
N LEU A 435 -26.42 36.15 9.26
CA LEU A 435 -26.13 36.00 7.83
C LEU A 435 -25.20 34.82 7.59
N GLN A 436 -24.09 34.72 8.33
CA GLN A 436 -23.15 33.61 8.25
C GLN A 436 -23.83 32.26 8.52
N THR A 437 -24.71 32.22 9.54
CA THR A 437 -25.45 31.01 9.91
C THR A 437 -26.43 30.58 8.81
N ILE A 438 -27.24 31.52 8.30
CA ILE A 438 -28.24 31.24 7.25
C ILE A 438 -27.55 30.79 5.96
N VAL A 439 -26.55 31.54 5.51
CA VAL A 439 -25.78 31.20 4.29
C VAL A 439 -25.08 29.85 4.46
N GLY A 440 -24.51 29.57 5.64
CA GLY A 440 -23.87 28.31 5.95
C GLY A 440 -24.83 27.11 5.96
N LEU A 441 -26.02 27.25 6.54
CA LEU A 441 -27.06 26.21 6.51
C LEU A 441 -27.56 25.95 5.09
N ILE A 442 -27.77 27.00 4.29
CA ILE A 442 -28.11 26.88 2.88
C ILE A 442 -26.99 26.19 2.11
N ALA A 443 -25.72 26.54 2.38
CA ALA A 443 -24.56 25.89 1.76
C ALA A 443 -24.50 24.39 2.07
N LEU A 444 -24.74 23.97 3.31
CA LEU A 444 -24.82 22.55 3.67
C LEU A 444 -26.02 21.86 3.01
N PHE A 445 -27.19 22.51 2.94
CA PHE A 445 -28.34 22.00 2.21
C PHE A 445 -28.02 21.79 0.72
N VAL A 446 -27.40 22.79 0.08
CA VAL A 446 -26.94 22.69 -1.32
C VAL A 446 -25.96 21.52 -1.47
N ARG A 447 -25.00 21.37 -0.55
CA ARG A 447 -23.98 20.31 -0.58
C ARG A 447 -24.57 18.90 -0.47
N HIS A 448 -25.56 18.69 0.39
CA HIS A 448 -26.10 17.36 0.73
C HIS A 448 -27.44 17.02 0.03
N ARG A 449 -28.09 17.98 -0.63
CA ARG A 449 -29.36 17.75 -1.36
C ARG A 449 -29.30 18.17 -2.83
N MET A 450 -28.72 19.33 -3.13
CA MET A 450 -28.68 19.86 -4.50
C MET A 450 -27.45 19.41 -5.30
N ALA A 451 -26.39 18.93 -4.63
CA ALA A 451 -25.21 18.39 -5.31
C ALA A 451 -25.57 17.23 -6.26
N LEU A 452 -26.64 16.48 -5.97
CA LEU A 452 -27.18 15.43 -6.84
C LEU A 452 -27.68 15.94 -8.21
N LEU A 453 -27.97 17.24 -8.34
CA LEU A 453 -28.32 17.86 -9.63
C LEU A 453 -27.10 17.99 -10.55
N ILE A 454 -25.90 17.96 -9.99
CA ILE A 454 -24.63 18.25 -10.67
C ILE A 454 -23.69 17.03 -10.63
N PHE A 455 -23.83 16.15 -9.65
CA PHE A 455 -23.02 14.95 -9.44
C PHE A 455 -23.94 13.71 -9.27
N PRO A 456 -23.52 12.52 -9.71
CA PRO A 456 -24.39 11.33 -9.81
C PRO A 456 -24.70 10.67 -8.45
N ALA A 457 -23.92 10.95 -7.41
CA ALA A 457 -24.10 10.38 -6.08
C ALA A 457 -23.69 11.41 -5.02
N ASP A 458 -24.34 11.33 -3.86
CA ASP A 458 -23.90 12.03 -2.66
C ASP A 458 -23.11 11.06 -1.78
N ASN A 459 -22.13 11.57 -1.05
CA ASN A 459 -21.20 10.76 -0.24
C ASN A 459 -21.86 10.15 1.01
N ARG A 460 -23.19 10.07 1.07
CA ARG A 460 -23.98 9.69 2.26
C ARG A 460 -25.03 8.60 1.98
N ASN A 461 -25.00 7.97 0.79
CA ASN A 461 -26.01 7.04 0.24
C ASN A 461 -26.98 6.40 1.26
N PHE A 462 -28.24 6.86 1.24
CA PHE A 462 -29.32 6.43 2.14
C PHE A 462 -30.31 5.42 1.53
N PHE A 463 -30.12 4.95 0.29
CA PHE A 463 -31.08 4.05 -0.36
C PHE A 463 -30.39 2.98 -1.20
N SER A 464 -30.40 1.75 -0.71
CA SER A 464 -30.42 0.54 -1.52
C SER A 464 -31.45 -0.42 -0.90
N ASN A 465 -32.59 -0.58 -1.57
CA ASN A 465 -33.39 -1.81 -1.58
C ASN A 465 -33.95 -2.00 -3.01
N PRO A 466 -33.99 -3.24 -3.56
CA PRO A 466 -34.41 -3.58 -4.94
C PRO A 466 -35.96 -3.71 -5.05
N PRO A 467 -36.67 -4.08 -6.18
CA PRO A 467 -36.25 -4.65 -7.49
C PRO A 467 -37.02 -4.12 -8.76
N ILE A 468 -36.78 -4.79 -9.92
CA ILE A 468 -37.66 -5.10 -11.08
C ILE A 468 -37.45 -4.39 -12.45
N ALA A 469 -37.04 -5.24 -13.41
CA ALA A 469 -37.37 -5.38 -14.84
C ALA A 469 -37.97 -4.21 -15.65
N ASN A 470 -37.25 -3.80 -16.70
CA ASN A 470 -37.64 -3.98 -18.12
C ASN A 470 -36.75 -3.14 -19.05
N GLY A 471 -36.36 -3.73 -20.18
CA GLY A 471 -36.27 -3.01 -21.45
C GLY A 471 -34.96 -2.31 -21.80
N THR A 472 -34.17 -2.99 -22.63
CA THR A 472 -33.32 -2.42 -23.71
C THR A 472 -32.17 -1.48 -23.33
N ILE A 473 -30.95 -2.03 -23.35
CA ILE A 473 -29.70 -1.27 -23.45
C ILE A 473 -29.42 -1.00 -24.94
N PRO A 474 -29.10 0.23 -25.37
CA PRO A 474 -28.68 0.49 -26.75
C PRO A 474 -27.32 -0.14 -27.03
N ASP A 475 -27.24 -0.91 -28.11
CA ASP A 475 -25.99 -1.27 -28.77
C ASP A 475 -25.22 0.01 -29.10
N ASN A 476 -24.06 0.22 -28.45
CA ASN A 476 -22.87 0.90 -28.95
C ASN A 476 -22.04 1.49 -27.80
N LEU A 477 -21.23 0.64 -27.14
CA LEU A 477 -19.97 1.02 -26.48
C LEU A 477 -19.19 -0.27 -26.14
N LYS A 478 -18.57 -0.84 -27.16
CA LYS A 478 -17.55 -1.87 -27.02
C LYS A 478 -16.22 -1.20 -26.66
N THR A 479 -15.85 -1.24 -25.38
CA THR A 479 -14.44 -1.20 -24.98
C THR A 479 -14.22 -2.21 -23.86
N SER A 480 -13.47 -3.24 -24.22
CA SER A 480 -13.12 -4.42 -23.45
C SER A 480 -12.09 -4.09 -22.35
N ALA A 481 -12.54 -3.83 -21.13
CA ALA A 481 -11.71 -3.92 -19.92
C ALA A 481 -12.54 -4.03 -18.63
N GLN A 482 -13.68 -3.33 -18.53
CA GLN A 482 -14.44 -3.22 -17.28
C GLN A 482 -15.54 -4.28 -17.07
N VAL A 483 -15.93 -5.02 -18.12
CA VAL A 483 -17.01 -6.04 -17.99
C VAL A 483 -16.51 -7.37 -17.39
N ARG A 484 -15.19 -7.56 -17.24
CA ARG A 484 -14.62 -8.82 -16.71
C ARG A 484 -14.46 -8.85 -15.19
N GLU A 485 -14.38 -7.70 -14.52
CA GLU A 485 -14.13 -7.64 -13.07
C GLU A 485 -15.37 -7.90 -12.21
N THR A 486 -16.57 -7.52 -12.67
CA THR A 486 -17.80 -7.56 -11.85
C THR A 486 -18.48 -8.94 -11.84
N PHE A 487 -18.36 -9.72 -12.92
CA PHE A 487 -19.04 -11.03 -13.02
C PHE A 487 -18.37 -12.13 -12.18
N VAL A 488 -17.07 -11.99 -11.87
CA VAL A 488 -16.30 -12.99 -11.11
C VAL A 488 -16.31 -12.68 -9.62
N SER A 489 -16.27 -11.41 -9.21
CA SER A 489 -16.38 -11.04 -7.78
C SER A 489 -17.74 -11.38 -7.20
N ASP A 490 -18.81 -11.08 -7.93
CA ASP A 490 -20.17 -11.16 -7.39
C ASP A 490 -20.71 -12.59 -7.41
N SER A 491 -20.30 -13.43 -8.36
CA SER A 491 -20.71 -14.85 -8.39
C SER A 491 -19.97 -15.71 -7.36
N LEU A 492 -18.70 -15.42 -7.06
CA LEU A 492 -17.93 -16.12 -6.01
C LEU A 492 -18.26 -15.61 -4.61
N ALA A 493 -18.51 -14.31 -4.45
CA ALA A 493 -19.01 -13.75 -3.19
C ALA A 493 -20.44 -14.23 -2.90
N ALA A 494 -21.30 -14.37 -3.92
CA ALA A 494 -22.64 -14.94 -3.76
C ALA A 494 -22.59 -16.45 -3.41
N ALA A 495 -21.72 -17.23 -4.06
CA ALA A 495 -21.55 -18.65 -3.73
C ALA A 495 -20.92 -18.87 -2.34
N ALA A 496 -20.09 -17.96 -1.85
CA ALA A 496 -19.56 -17.99 -0.48
C ALA A 496 -20.58 -17.49 0.56
N ALA A 497 -21.46 -16.55 0.20
CA ALA A 497 -22.51 -16.01 1.07
C ALA A 497 -23.69 -16.98 1.28
N GLU A 498 -23.93 -17.93 0.38
CA GLU A 498 -24.98 -18.95 0.52
C GLU A 498 -24.64 -20.09 1.52
N ILE A 499 -23.45 -20.08 2.14
CA ILE A 499 -22.98 -21.15 3.06
C ILE A 499 -22.82 -20.63 4.52
N GLU A 500 -23.37 -19.48 4.89
CA GLU A 500 -23.54 -19.17 6.32
C GLU A 500 -24.85 -19.77 6.84
N PRO A 501 -24.82 -20.91 7.57
CA PRO A 501 -26.01 -21.36 8.27
C PRO A 501 -26.45 -20.25 9.22
N SER A 502 -27.75 -19.97 9.21
CA SER A 502 -28.35 -18.99 10.10
C SER A 502 -27.83 -19.21 11.52
N ALA A 503 -27.55 -18.15 12.27
CA ALA A 503 -27.06 -18.23 13.66
C ALA A 503 -27.97 -19.06 14.60
N LYS A 504 -29.14 -19.49 14.13
CA LYS A 504 -30.08 -20.37 14.82
C LYS A 504 -29.74 -21.87 14.75
N ASP A 505 -28.81 -22.31 13.90
CA ASP A 505 -28.50 -23.74 13.67
C ASP A 505 -27.10 -24.20 14.18
N LYS A 506 -26.28 -23.32 14.77
CA LYS A 506 -24.97 -23.72 15.30
C LYS A 506 -25.13 -24.44 16.65
N PRO A 507 -24.52 -25.63 16.86
CA PRO A 507 -24.57 -26.32 18.14
C PRO A 507 -23.93 -25.47 19.25
N ALA A 508 -24.40 -25.63 20.48
CA ALA A 508 -23.83 -24.98 21.65
C ALA A 508 -22.35 -25.32 21.78
N PHE A 509 -21.55 -24.34 22.22
CA PHE A 509 -20.13 -24.55 22.44
C PHE A 509 -19.89 -25.43 23.67
N GLU A 510 -19.10 -26.48 23.49
CA GLU A 510 -18.61 -27.38 24.55
C GLU A 510 -17.08 -27.44 24.48
N LEU A 511 -16.43 -27.54 25.65
CA LEU A 511 -14.98 -27.71 25.72
C LEU A 511 -14.59 -29.09 25.20
N GLU A 512 -13.50 -29.13 24.44
CA GLU A 512 -12.93 -30.38 23.93
C GLU A 512 -12.07 -31.05 25.01
N ASP A 513 -12.22 -32.35 25.23
CA ASP A 513 -11.47 -33.09 26.27
C ASP A 513 -10.10 -33.54 25.74
N HIS A 514 -9.20 -32.58 25.54
CA HIS A 514 -7.80 -32.81 25.23
C HIS A 514 -6.92 -31.64 25.69
N PRO A 515 -5.61 -31.87 25.90
CA PRO A 515 -4.66 -30.80 26.21
C PRO A 515 -4.52 -29.75 25.11
N VAL A 516 -4.12 -28.53 25.45
CA VAL A 516 -3.92 -27.40 24.52
C VAL A 516 -2.79 -27.62 23.50
N ASP A 517 -1.78 -28.43 23.87
CA ASP A 517 -0.67 -28.82 23.02
C ASP A 517 -0.92 -30.14 22.28
N HIS A 518 -2.15 -30.67 22.35
CA HIS A 518 -2.58 -31.75 21.46
C HIS A 518 -2.64 -31.22 20.03
N VAL A 519 -1.84 -31.83 19.15
CA VAL A 519 -1.73 -31.39 17.78
C VAL A 519 -2.42 -32.37 16.85
N ARG A 520 -3.41 -31.91 16.09
CA ARG A 520 -4.18 -32.74 15.17
C ARG A 520 -3.26 -33.44 14.16
N ASP A 521 -3.53 -34.72 13.93
CA ASP A 521 -2.93 -35.50 12.85
C ASP A 521 -3.55 -35.07 11.51
N ILE A 522 -2.69 -34.66 10.59
CA ILE A 522 -3.08 -34.21 9.25
C ILE A 522 -2.21 -34.90 8.20
N LYS A 523 -2.79 -35.17 7.04
CA LYS A 523 -2.11 -35.68 5.85
C LYS A 523 -1.70 -34.52 4.96
N VAL A 524 -0.40 -34.43 4.67
CA VAL A 524 0.17 -33.39 3.80
C VAL A 524 0.79 -34.04 2.57
N GLY A 525 0.37 -33.59 1.39
CA GLY A 525 0.96 -34.02 0.12
C GLY A 525 1.87 -32.95 -0.46
N ILE A 526 3.11 -33.32 -0.78
CA ILE A 526 4.01 -32.52 -1.60
C ILE A 526 3.89 -32.99 -3.04
N ILE A 527 3.67 -32.08 -3.98
CA ILE A 527 3.63 -32.42 -5.40
C ILE A 527 4.94 -31.93 -6.05
N GLY A 528 5.79 -32.87 -6.44
CA GLY A 528 7.14 -32.64 -6.98
C GLY A 528 8.26 -32.94 -5.98
N ALA A 529 9.27 -33.66 -6.44
CA ALA A 529 10.46 -34.11 -5.73
C ALA A 529 11.76 -33.52 -6.35
N GLY A 530 11.66 -32.30 -6.89
CA GLY A 530 12.83 -31.46 -7.18
C GLY A 530 13.44 -30.88 -5.91
N LEU A 531 14.39 -29.95 -6.05
CA LEU A 531 15.06 -29.34 -4.89
C LEU A 531 14.08 -28.66 -3.89
N ALA A 532 12.94 -28.17 -4.38
CA ALA A 532 11.87 -27.62 -3.55
C ALA A 532 11.18 -28.70 -2.70
N GLY A 533 10.81 -29.83 -3.33
CA GLY A 533 10.18 -30.96 -2.64
C GLY A 533 11.13 -31.67 -1.68
N ILE A 534 12.40 -31.84 -2.06
CA ILE A 534 13.44 -32.39 -1.17
C ILE A 534 13.61 -31.48 0.05
N THR A 535 13.78 -30.17 -0.15
CA THR A 535 13.90 -29.21 0.96
C THR A 535 12.65 -29.22 1.84
N ALA A 536 11.46 -29.27 1.26
CA ALA A 536 10.20 -29.38 2.00
C ALA A 536 10.14 -30.66 2.85
N ALA A 537 10.47 -31.81 2.26
CA ALA A 537 10.45 -33.10 2.95
C ALA A 537 11.56 -33.26 4.00
N THR A 538 12.64 -32.49 3.92
CA THR A 538 13.65 -32.42 4.97
C THR A 538 13.21 -31.52 6.12
N LEU A 539 12.73 -30.30 5.82
CA LEU A 539 12.44 -29.30 6.85
C LEU A 539 11.07 -29.49 7.53
N LEU A 540 10.03 -29.94 6.81
CA LEU A 540 8.69 -30.07 7.37
C LEU A 540 8.64 -31.10 8.52
N PRO A 541 9.18 -32.32 8.40
CA PRO A 541 9.19 -33.26 9.53
C PRO A 541 9.96 -32.73 10.75
N ALA A 542 11.08 -32.03 10.53
CA ALA A 542 11.85 -31.42 11.62
C ALA A 542 11.09 -30.26 12.31
N LYS A 543 10.34 -29.46 11.52
CA LYS A 543 9.58 -28.31 12.03
C LYS A 543 8.17 -28.67 12.53
N LEU A 544 7.68 -29.87 12.17
CA LEU A 544 6.35 -30.39 12.47
C LEU A 544 6.46 -31.88 12.84
N PRO A 545 6.97 -32.21 14.03
CA PRO A 545 7.08 -33.60 14.46
C PRO A 545 5.74 -34.35 14.35
N GLY A 546 5.81 -35.60 13.89
CA GLY A 546 4.64 -36.46 13.71
C GLY A 546 3.78 -36.18 12.48
N ILE A 547 4.19 -35.27 11.58
CA ILE A 547 3.43 -34.99 10.36
C ILE A 547 3.36 -36.21 9.43
N ASN A 548 2.16 -36.53 8.93
CA ASN A 548 1.98 -37.56 7.90
C ASN A 548 2.21 -36.93 6.52
N LEU A 549 3.37 -37.22 5.93
CA LEU A 549 3.86 -36.58 4.72
C LEU A 549 4.06 -37.60 3.59
N THR A 550 3.53 -37.28 2.41
CA THR A 550 3.74 -38.04 1.16
C THR A 550 4.18 -37.09 0.05
N ILE A 551 5.12 -37.52 -0.81
CA ILE A 551 5.58 -36.78 -1.99
C ILE A 551 5.15 -37.55 -3.24
N TYR A 552 4.51 -36.89 -4.18
CA TYR A 552 4.17 -37.47 -5.49
C TYR A 552 5.04 -36.81 -6.57
N ASP A 553 5.76 -37.62 -7.34
CA ASP A 553 6.53 -37.13 -8.48
C ASP A 553 6.38 -38.07 -9.68
N LYS A 554 6.27 -37.50 -10.88
CA LYS A 554 6.16 -38.24 -12.14
C LYS A 554 7.45 -38.97 -12.53
N ASN A 555 8.59 -38.50 -12.05
CA ASN A 555 9.90 -39.04 -12.38
C ASN A 555 10.20 -40.30 -11.57
N GLY A 556 11.17 -41.07 -12.07
CA GLY A 556 11.63 -42.31 -11.42
C GLY A 556 12.37 -42.09 -10.10
N ASP A 557 12.90 -40.89 -9.89
CA ASP A 557 13.74 -40.54 -8.75
C ASP A 557 13.66 -39.03 -8.45
N VAL A 558 14.21 -38.59 -7.32
CA VAL A 558 14.30 -37.19 -6.92
C VAL A 558 15.33 -36.43 -7.75
N GLY A 559 15.18 -35.10 -7.83
CA GLY A 559 16.11 -34.19 -8.49
C GLY A 559 15.45 -33.17 -9.42
N GLY A 560 14.20 -33.42 -9.84
CA GLY A 560 13.39 -32.47 -10.61
C GLY A 560 14.06 -32.03 -11.90
N THR A 561 14.29 -30.72 -12.07
CA THR A 561 14.99 -30.18 -13.26
C THR A 561 16.34 -30.84 -13.51
N TRP A 562 17.10 -31.18 -12.47
CA TRP A 562 18.41 -31.82 -12.60
C TRP A 562 18.31 -33.32 -12.91
N PHE A 563 17.15 -33.93 -12.67
CA PHE A 563 16.86 -35.30 -13.10
C PHE A 563 16.55 -35.35 -14.60
N GLU A 564 15.71 -34.43 -15.09
CA GLU A 564 15.24 -34.43 -16.49
C GLU A 564 16.24 -33.84 -17.48
N ASN A 565 16.98 -32.81 -17.09
CA ASN A 565 17.91 -32.14 -18.01
C ASN A 565 19.28 -32.81 -17.97
N THR A 566 19.51 -33.72 -18.91
CA THR A 566 20.77 -34.47 -19.05
C THR A 566 21.49 -34.19 -20.37
N TYR A 567 21.18 -33.08 -21.04
CA TYR A 567 21.81 -32.71 -22.30
C TYR A 567 23.29 -32.31 -22.12
N PRO A 568 24.16 -32.48 -23.13
CA PRO A 568 25.57 -32.10 -23.07
C PRO A 568 25.76 -30.62 -22.70
N GLY A 569 26.62 -30.37 -21.70
CA GLY A 569 26.92 -29.03 -21.21
C GLY A 569 25.96 -28.47 -20.16
N VAL A 570 24.94 -29.25 -19.73
CA VAL A 570 24.01 -28.84 -18.68
C VAL A 570 24.72 -28.49 -17.38
N ARG A 571 24.58 -27.24 -16.93
CA ARG A 571 25.31 -26.65 -15.79
C ARG A 571 24.49 -25.53 -15.14
N CYS A 572 24.74 -25.28 -13.86
CA CYS A 572 24.17 -24.11 -13.17
C CYS A 572 24.87 -22.81 -13.60
N ASP A 573 24.11 -21.70 -13.57
CA ASP A 573 24.62 -20.35 -13.81
C ASP A 573 25.06 -19.64 -12.51
N VAL A 574 24.87 -20.29 -11.36
CA VAL A 574 25.28 -19.85 -10.02
C VAL A 574 26.34 -20.81 -9.48
N PRO A 575 27.39 -20.33 -8.78
CA PRO A 575 28.40 -21.20 -8.20
C PRO A 575 27.80 -22.26 -7.26
N ALA A 576 28.27 -23.50 -7.38
CA ALA A 576 27.71 -24.66 -6.68
C ALA A 576 27.73 -24.49 -5.14
N HIS A 577 28.75 -23.82 -4.63
CA HIS A 577 28.91 -23.51 -3.21
C HIS A 577 27.79 -22.62 -2.60
N VAL A 578 27.03 -21.90 -3.44
CA VAL A 578 25.83 -21.14 -3.03
C VAL A 578 24.54 -21.61 -3.73
N TYR A 579 24.64 -22.58 -4.65
CA TYR A 579 23.52 -23.35 -5.20
C TYR A 579 23.38 -24.70 -4.49
N GLN A 580 23.33 -24.64 -3.17
CA GLN A 580 23.17 -25.77 -2.26
C GLN A 580 22.36 -25.33 -1.04
N SER A 581 21.92 -26.27 -0.22
CA SER A 581 21.19 -25.92 1.01
C SER A 581 22.07 -25.15 2.00
N SER A 582 21.45 -24.33 2.86
CA SER A 582 22.15 -23.62 3.92
C SER A 582 22.48 -24.53 5.10
N PHE A 583 21.71 -25.61 5.30
CA PHE A 583 21.83 -26.54 6.41
C PHE A 583 22.69 -27.78 6.11
N GLU A 584 23.01 -28.08 4.84
CA GLU A 584 23.92 -29.16 4.43
C GLU A 584 24.90 -28.67 3.36
N ALA A 585 25.98 -28.03 3.79
CA ALA A 585 26.99 -27.51 2.87
C ALA A 585 27.96 -28.60 2.40
N ASN A 586 28.10 -28.76 1.08
CA ASN A 586 29.18 -29.50 0.46
C ASN A 586 30.37 -28.56 0.20
N SER A 587 31.54 -28.90 0.75
CA SER A 587 32.81 -28.19 0.58
C SER A 587 33.68 -28.78 -0.53
N GLN A 588 33.24 -29.85 -1.18
CA GLN A 588 34.04 -30.66 -2.11
C GLN A 588 33.42 -30.68 -3.52
N TRP A 589 32.82 -29.56 -3.95
CA TRP A 589 32.42 -29.40 -5.35
C TRP A 589 33.65 -29.40 -6.25
N THR A 590 33.60 -30.15 -7.36
CA THR A 590 34.75 -30.33 -8.25
C THR A 590 35.10 -29.05 -9.03
N GLU A 591 34.11 -28.22 -9.31
CA GLU A 591 34.25 -27.00 -10.09
C GLU A 591 33.28 -25.90 -9.61
N GLU A 592 33.63 -24.64 -9.89
CA GLU A 592 32.86 -23.48 -9.43
C GLU A 592 31.41 -23.53 -9.92
N PHE A 593 31.21 -23.83 -11.20
CA PHE A 593 29.89 -23.93 -11.86
C PHE A 593 29.59 -25.39 -12.22
N ALA A 594 29.20 -26.18 -11.22
CA ALA A 594 28.99 -27.63 -11.32
C ALA A 594 28.09 -28.06 -12.50
N GLN A 595 28.44 -29.20 -13.08
CA GLN A 595 27.61 -29.93 -14.05
C GLN A 595 26.32 -30.44 -13.41
N GLY A 596 25.29 -30.60 -14.25
CA GLY A 596 23.97 -31.01 -13.80
C GLY A 596 23.94 -32.35 -13.06
N HIS A 597 24.80 -33.31 -13.45
CA HIS A 597 24.87 -34.60 -12.78
C HIS A 597 25.45 -34.50 -11.35
N GLU A 598 26.44 -33.63 -11.12
CA GLU A 598 27.02 -33.40 -9.79
C GLU A 598 26.01 -32.73 -8.87
N ILE A 599 25.26 -31.75 -9.39
CA ILE A 599 24.16 -31.09 -8.67
C ILE A 599 23.03 -32.07 -8.34
N ARG A 600 22.65 -32.93 -9.30
CA ARG A 600 21.67 -34.00 -9.08
C ARG A 600 22.13 -34.93 -7.95
N ASN A 601 23.38 -35.38 -7.99
CA ASN A 601 23.95 -36.26 -6.97
C ASN A 601 23.93 -35.60 -5.58
N TYR A 602 24.26 -34.30 -5.48
CA TYR A 602 24.16 -33.58 -4.20
C TYR A 602 22.74 -33.61 -3.61
N TRP A 603 21.72 -33.30 -4.41
CA TRP A 603 20.34 -33.29 -3.92
C TRP A 603 19.82 -34.71 -3.60
N GLN A 604 20.22 -35.72 -4.37
CA GLN A 604 19.91 -37.12 -4.09
C GLN A 604 20.58 -37.60 -2.80
N ASN A 605 21.85 -37.26 -2.57
CA ASN A 605 22.56 -37.59 -1.33
C ASN A 605 21.92 -36.89 -0.12
N LEU A 606 21.50 -35.63 -0.26
CA LEU A 606 20.75 -34.92 0.78
C LEU A 606 19.42 -35.62 1.08
N ALA A 607 18.68 -36.03 0.04
CA ALA A 607 17.44 -36.78 0.18
C ALA A 607 17.64 -38.12 0.89
N GLN A 608 18.75 -38.84 0.62
CA GLN A 608 19.10 -40.07 1.35
C GLN A 608 19.42 -39.76 2.82
N LYS A 609 20.30 -38.78 3.07
CA LYS A 609 20.76 -38.41 4.42
C LYS A 609 19.61 -38.04 5.35
N HIS A 610 18.63 -37.29 4.84
CA HIS A 610 17.46 -36.82 5.62
C HIS A 610 16.24 -37.74 5.51
N GLY A 611 16.40 -38.91 4.86
CA GLY A 611 15.35 -39.92 4.77
C GLY A 611 14.13 -39.49 3.95
N VAL A 612 14.29 -38.61 2.95
CA VAL A 612 13.20 -38.11 2.10
C VAL A 612 12.52 -39.24 1.31
N TYR A 613 13.29 -40.26 0.90
CA TYR A 613 12.76 -41.41 0.14
C TYR A 613 11.64 -42.17 0.85
N LYS A 614 11.57 -42.14 2.19
CA LYS A 614 10.47 -42.78 2.94
C LYS A 614 9.11 -42.14 2.69
N HIS A 615 9.10 -40.89 2.24
CA HIS A 615 7.90 -40.14 1.88
C HIS A 615 7.59 -40.19 0.39
N LEU A 616 8.54 -40.64 -0.44
CA LEU A 616 8.45 -40.56 -1.88
C LEU A 616 7.59 -41.67 -2.47
N LYS A 617 6.61 -41.26 -3.28
CA LYS A 617 5.93 -42.08 -4.27
C LYS A 617 6.39 -41.62 -5.64
N SER A 618 7.44 -42.26 -6.16
CA SER A 618 7.96 -41.97 -7.50
C SER A 618 7.04 -42.55 -8.58
N LYS A 619 7.18 -42.03 -9.81
CA LYS A 619 6.32 -42.38 -10.95
C LYS A 619 4.82 -42.23 -10.66
N GLN A 620 4.44 -41.31 -9.78
CA GLN A 620 3.06 -40.94 -9.49
C GLN A 620 2.76 -39.58 -10.08
N LYS A 621 1.96 -39.55 -11.14
CA LYS A 621 1.61 -38.32 -11.84
C LYS A 621 0.27 -37.81 -11.33
N VAL A 622 0.26 -36.66 -10.69
CA VAL A 622 -0.98 -35.98 -10.28
C VAL A 622 -1.70 -35.46 -11.52
N LEU A 623 -2.98 -35.83 -11.66
CA LEU A 623 -3.85 -35.45 -12.77
C LEU A 623 -4.80 -34.30 -12.43
N SER A 624 -5.23 -34.19 -11.16
CA SER A 624 -6.07 -33.10 -10.66
C SER A 624 -6.07 -33.03 -9.13
N ALA A 625 -6.40 -31.87 -8.59
CA ALA A 625 -6.70 -31.67 -7.16
C ALA A 625 -8.03 -30.93 -7.01
N GLU A 626 -8.96 -31.48 -6.23
CA GLU A 626 -10.30 -30.94 -6.00
C GLU A 626 -10.56 -30.71 -4.51
N TRP A 627 -11.00 -29.51 -4.13
CA TRP A 627 -11.34 -29.18 -2.75
C TRP A 627 -12.74 -29.65 -2.39
N LEU A 628 -12.83 -30.45 -1.32
CA LEU A 628 -14.06 -30.95 -0.74
C LEU A 628 -14.44 -30.09 0.46
N ASN A 629 -15.39 -29.15 0.27
CA ASN A 629 -15.80 -28.19 1.30
C ASN A 629 -16.29 -28.85 2.59
N GLU A 630 -17.11 -29.90 2.49
CA GLU A 630 -17.71 -30.57 3.65
C GLU A 630 -16.66 -31.28 4.52
N GLU A 631 -15.56 -31.75 3.92
CA GLU A 631 -14.50 -32.48 4.61
C GLU A 631 -13.33 -31.57 5.01
N ALA A 632 -13.27 -30.35 4.46
CA ALA A 632 -12.10 -29.47 4.47
C ALA A 632 -10.81 -30.17 4.00
N LYS A 633 -10.90 -30.92 2.89
CA LYS A 633 -9.78 -31.72 2.34
C LYS A 633 -9.66 -31.57 0.83
N TRP A 634 -8.46 -31.79 0.34
CA TRP A 634 -8.17 -31.96 -1.08
C TRP A 634 -8.26 -33.43 -1.48
N LYS A 635 -8.97 -33.72 -2.56
CA LYS A 635 -8.97 -35.01 -3.27
C LYS A 635 -8.02 -34.91 -4.46
N LEU A 636 -6.92 -35.66 -4.43
CA LEU A 636 -5.98 -35.79 -5.53
C LEU A 636 -6.36 -36.99 -6.38
N THR A 637 -6.36 -36.82 -7.69
CA THR A 637 -6.44 -37.93 -8.66
C THR A 637 -5.04 -38.17 -9.22
N ILE A 638 -4.56 -39.41 -9.10
CA ILE A 638 -3.16 -39.77 -9.35
C ILE A 638 -3.09 -40.95 -10.29
N GLU A 639 -2.22 -40.87 -11.30
CA GLU A 639 -1.87 -41.97 -12.20
C GLU A 639 -0.54 -42.59 -11.76
N ASP A 640 -0.55 -43.89 -11.44
CA ASP A 640 0.68 -44.66 -11.24
C ASP A 640 1.26 -45.05 -12.59
N LEU A 641 2.37 -44.42 -12.99
CA LEU A 641 3.00 -44.67 -14.28
C LEU A 641 3.68 -46.05 -14.38
N ASN A 642 3.80 -46.81 -13.28
CA ASN A 642 4.25 -48.19 -13.35
C ASN A 642 3.14 -49.14 -13.79
N THR A 643 1.90 -48.89 -13.36
CA THR A 643 0.76 -49.79 -13.58
C THR A 643 -0.31 -49.22 -14.51
N ALA A 644 -0.22 -47.93 -14.86
CA ALA A 644 -1.24 -47.13 -15.52
C ALA A 644 -2.59 -47.06 -14.78
N ASN A 645 -2.62 -47.42 -13.49
CA ASN A 645 -3.82 -47.34 -12.67
C ASN A 645 -4.03 -45.90 -12.15
N ILE A 646 -5.29 -45.46 -12.14
CA ILE A 646 -5.70 -44.19 -11.55
C ILE A 646 -6.35 -44.46 -10.20
N TYR A 647 -5.92 -43.72 -9.17
CA TYR A 647 -6.51 -43.77 -7.83
C TYR A 647 -6.66 -42.38 -7.23
N GLU A 648 -7.44 -42.30 -6.15
CA GLU A 648 -7.70 -41.04 -5.45
C GLU A 648 -7.09 -41.06 -4.04
N GLU A 649 -6.61 -39.90 -3.59
CA GLU A 649 -6.10 -39.71 -2.23
C GLU A 649 -6.60 -38.41 -1.61
N LYS A 650 -7.07 -38.48 -0.36
CA LYS A 650 -7.55 -37.32 0.39
C LYS A 650 -6.46 -36.77 1.32
N LEU A 651 -6.21 -35.49 1.23
CA LEU A 651 -5.18 -34.76 1.96
C LEU A 651 -5.78 -33.55 2.69
N ASP A 652 -5.28 -33.25 3.88
CA ASP A 652 -5.68 -32.06 4.63
C ASP A 652 -4.96 -30.80 4.11
N PHE A 653 -3.76 -30.96 3.55
CA PHE A 653 -2.95 -29.86 3.02
C PHE A 653 -2.10 -30.27 1.80
N ILE A 654 -1.94 -29.36 0.84
CA ILE A 654 -1.06 -29.54 -0.33
C ILE A 654 0.08 -28.53 -0.32
N VAL A 655 1.30 -29.00 -0.61
CA VAL A 655 2.45 -28.16 -0.95
C VAL A 655 2.82 -28.40 -2.42
N SER A 656 2.55 -27.43 -3.28
CA SER A 656 2.93 -27.47 -4.69
C SER A 656 4.40 -27.10 -4.86
N ALA A 657 5.24 -28.09 -5.18
CA ALA A 657 6.68 -27.97 -5.38
C ALA A 657 7.11 -28.40 -6.81
N ILE A 658 6.22 -28.23 -7.78
CA ILE A 658 6.37 -28.69 -9.17
C ILE A 658 7.42 -27.91 -9.98
N GLY A 659 7.79 -26.70 -9.53
CA GLY A 659 8.65 -25.77 -10.26
C GLY A 659 8.04 -25.28 -11.58
N HIS A 660 8.74 -24.37 -12.28
CA HIS A 660 8.23 -23.78 -13.53
C HIS A 660 8.86 -24.32 -14.81
N PHE A 661 10.09 -24.83 -14.76
CA PHE A 661 10.84 -25.23 -15.97
C PHE A 661 10.73 -26.72 -16.32
N ASN A 662 9.74 -27.43 -15.77
CA ASN A 662 9.54 -28.88 -16.01
C ASN A 662 8.51 -29.15 -17.13
N ALA A 663 7.54 -28.26 -17.37
CA ALA A 663 6.53 -28.43 -18.40
C ALA A 663 7.04 -28.05 -19.81
N TRP A 664 8.04 -28.77 -20.32
CA TRP A 664 8.55 -28.60 -21.67
C TRP A 664 7.56 -29.11 -22.73
N LYS A 665 7.62 -28.54 -23.94
CA LYS A 665 6.85 -28.99 -25.09
C LYS A 665 7.64 -28.80 -26.37
N LEU A 666 7.41 -29.70 -27.32
CA LEU A 666 7.88 -29.51 -28.69
C LEU A 666 7.14 -28.32 -29.33
N PRO A 667 7.78 -27.61 -30.28
CA PRO A 667 7.11 -26.56 -31.02
C PRO A 667 5.99 -27.14 -31.90
N ASP A 668 4.99 -26.31 -32.21
CA ASP A 668 3.86 -26.69 -33.06
C ASP A 668 4.03 -26.05 -34.44
N TYR A 669 4.63 -26.81 -35.36
CA TYR A 669 4.83 -26.41 -36.75
C TYR A 669 4.08 -27.36 -37.68
N GLU A 670 3.56 -26.82 -38.78
CA GLU A 670 2.99 -27.64 -39.86
C GLU A 670 4.01 -28.71 -40.31
N GLY A 671 3.56 -29.94 -40.50
CA GLY A 671 4.41 -31.06 -40.95
C GLY A 671 5.29 -31.71 -39.88
N ILE A 672 5.38 -31.17 -38.65
CA ILE A 672 6.30 -31.72 -37.62
C ILE A 672 5.99 -33.19 -37.25
N LYS A 673 4.72 -33.58 -37.31
CA LYS A 673 4.26 -34.96 -37.06
C LYS A 673 4.65 -35.94 -38.17
N SER A 674 4.95 -35.43 -39.37
CA SER A 674 5.34 -36.22 -40.54
C SER A 674 6.86 -36.31 -40.72
N PHE A 675 7.63 -35.63 -39.87
CA PHE A 675 9.10 -35.67 -39.90
C PHE A 675 9.60 -37.07 -39.50
N LYS A 676 10.45 -37.69 -40.33
CA LYS A 676 10.84 -39.11 -40.18
C LYS A 676 12.09 -39.31 -39.33
N ASN A 677 12.92 -38.28 -39.16
CA ASN A 677 14.19 -38.37 -38.45
C ASN A 677 14.03 -38.08 -36.94
N PRO A 678 15.02 -38.42 -36.10
CA PRO A 678 14.97 -38.15 -34.67
C PRO A 678 14.69 -36.68 -34.33
N LEU A 679 13.69 -36.46 -33.48
CA LEU A 679 13.27 -35.14 -33.00
C LEU A 679 12.95 -35.22 -31.51
N PHE A 680 13.63 -34.43 -30.69
CA PHE A 680 13.44 -34.43 -29.24
C PHE A 680 13.73 -33.07 -28.60
N HIS A 681 13.22 -32.89 -27.38
CA HIS A 681 13.44 -31.68 -26.58
C HIS A 681 14.69 -31.81 -25.71
N SER A 682 15.43 -30.72 -25.45
CA SER A 682 16.65 -30.76 -24.64
C SER A 682 16.41 -31.29 -23.21
N SER A 683 15.24 -31.01 -22.63
CA SER A 683 14.80 -31.50 -21.31
C SER A 683 14.28 -32.95 -21.30
N ASN A 684 14.32 -33.64 -22.45
CA ASN A 684 14.09 -35.07 -22.57
C ASN A 684 15.11 -35.63 -23.57
N TRP A 685 16.39 -35.48 -23.21
CA TRP A 685 17.51 -35.77 -24.08
C TRP A 685 17.55 -37.25 -24.45
N ASN A 686 17.63 -37.53 -25.76
CA ASN A 686 17.76 -38.91 -26.24
C ASN A 686 19.25 -39.29 -26.33
N HIS A 687 19.69 -40.16 -25.42
CA HIS A 687 21.09 -40.64 -25.35
C HIS A 687 21.43 -41.69 -26.42
N ASP A 688 20.44 -42.23 -27.13
CA ASP A 688 20.64 -43.24 -28.17
C ASP A 688 21.05 -42.65 -29.53
N ILE A 689 20.99 -41.32 -29.67
CA ILE A 689 21.27 -40.63 -30.93
C ILE A 689 22.71 -40.08 -30.93
N ASP A 690 23.55 -40.66 -31.78
CA ASP A 690 24.87 -40.10 -32.08
C ASP A 690 24.75 -38.88 -33.02
N LEU A 691 25.40 -37.78 -32.64
CA LEU A 691 25.42 -36.52 -33.39
C LEU A 691 26.65 -36.41 -34.29
N LYS A 692 27.59 -37.34 -34.20
CA LYS A 692 28.84 -37.29 -34.96
C LYS A 692 28.58 -37.24 -36.46
N ASP A 693 29.20 -36.26 -37.13
CA ASP A 693 29.12 -36.04 -38.60
C ASP A 693 27.69 -35.79 -39.14
N LYS A 694 26.68 -35.63 -38.27
CA LYS A 694 25.27 -35.39 -38.63
C LYS A 694 25.00 -33.93 -38.96
N ARG A 695 23.94 -33.69 -39.74
CA ARG A 695 23.30 -32.39 -39.94
C ARG A 695 22.24 -32.18 -38.85
N VAL A 696 22.52 -31.31 -37.89
CA VAL A 696 21.67 -31.10 -36.72
C VAL A 696 20.96 -29.75 -36.80
N ALA A 697 19.63 -29.75 -36.66
CA ALA A 697 18.87 -28.53 -36.39
C ALA A 697 18.75 -28.29 -34.89
N LEU A 698 19.27 -27.17 -34.41
CA LEU A 698 19.10 -26.72 -33.03
C LEU A 698 18.11 -25.55 -32.98
N ILE A 699 16.90 -25.78 -32.47
CA ILE A 699 15.83 -24.79 -32.42
C ILE A 699 15.78 -24.13 -31.04
N GLY A 700 16.08 -22.83 -30.98
CA GLY A 700 15.98 -21.99 -29.79
C GLY A 700 17.34 -21.66 -29.15
N ASN A 701 17.48 -20.41 -28.70
CA ASN A 701 18.70 -19.85 -28.10
C ASN A 701 18.44 -19.30 -26.68
N GLY A 702 17.62 -20.02 -25.90
CA GLY A 702 17.53 -19.83 -24.45
C GLY A 702 18.73 -20.47 -23.73
N ALA A 703 18.64 -20.60 -22.40
CA ALA A 703 19.73 -21.17 -21.60
C ALA A 703 20.18 -22.56 -22.08
N SER A 704 19.25 -23.45 -22.44
CA SER A 704 19.58 -24.77 -22.99
C SER A 704 20.30 -24.67 -24.33
N GLY A 705 19.81 -23.84 -25.28
CA GLY A 705 20.45 -23.67 -26.59
C GLY A 705 21.88 -23.13 -26.49
N LEU A 706 22.12 -22.19 -25.58
CA LEU A 706 23.44 -21.63 -25.29
C LEU A 706 24.45 -22.65 -24.74
N GLN A 707 23.96 -23.70 -24.07
CA GLN A 707 24.80 -24.77 -23.52
C GLN A 707 24.95 -25.95 -24.50
N VAL A 708 23.88 -26.27 -25.25
CA VAL A 708 23.87 -27.36 -26.23
C VAL A 708 24.76 -27.02 -27.42
N LEU A 709 24.61 -25.83 -28.03
CA LEU A 709 25.35 -25.45 -29.24
C LEU A 709 26.88 -25.66 -29.12
N PRO A 710 27.59 -25.08 -28.13
CA PRO A 710 29.03 -25.27 -28.02
C PRO A 710 29.43 -26.71 -27.69
N SER A 711 28.51 -27.53 -27.17
CA SER A 711 28.76 -28.94 -26.86
C SER A 711 28.60 -29.84 -28.08
N ILE A 712 27.68 -29.52 -29.00
CA ILE A 712 27.41 -30.33 -30.19
C ILE A 712 28.15 -29.85 -31.44
N GLN A 713 28.51 -28.56 -31.51
CA GLN A 713 29.20 -27.98 -32.67
C GLN A 713 30.53 -28.69 -33.00
N PRO A 714 31.38 -29.08 -32.03
CA PRO A 714 32.65 -29.73 -32.34
C PRO A 714 32.52 -31.15 -32.89
N ILE A 715 31.38 -31.81 -32.68
CA ILE A 715 31.15 -33.22 -33.05
C ILE A 715 30.22 -33.36 -34.27
N SER A 716 29.34 -32.38 -34.50
CA SER A 716 28.35 -32.44 -35.59
C SER A 716 28.99 -32.05 -36.93
N GLY A 717 28.57 -32.69 -38.02
CA GLY A 717 29.02 -32.35 -39.37
C GLY A 717 28.55 -30.96 -39.79
N HIS A 718 27.32 -30.59 -39.43
CA HIS A 718 26.77 -29.24 -39.60
C HIS A 718 25.70 -28.95 -38.56
N VAL A 719 25.59 -27.69 -38.09
CA VAL A 719 24.54 -27.27 -37.17
C VAL A 719 23.76 -26.08 -37.74
N ASP A 720 22.50 -26.30 -38.10
CA ASP A 720 21.54 -25.24 -38.40
C ASP A 720 20.93 -24.73 -37.09
N HIS A 721 21.44 -23.58 -36.59
CA HIS A 721 20.98 -22.99 -35.34
C HIS A 721 19.88 -21.96 -35.58
N TYR A 722 18.64 -22.34 -35.30
CA TYR A 722 17.45 -21.49 -35.44
C TYR A 722 17.26 -20.64 -34.17
N ALA A 723 17.65 -19.38 -34.24
CA ALA A 723 17.69 -18.44 -33.12
C ALA A 723 16.92 -17.15 -33.44
N ARG A 724 15.59 -17.21 -33.28
CA ARG A 724 14.67 -16.13 -33.69
C ARG A 724 14.91 -14.81 -32.95
N ASN A 725 15.06 -14.86 -31.63
CA ASN A 725 15.14 -13.67 -30.80
C ASN A 725 16.57 -13.46 -30.31
N ARG A 726 17.04 -12.21 -30.26
CA ARG A 726 18.35 -11.87 -29.70
C ARG A 726 18.34 -12.02 -28.18
N THR A 727 19.50 -12.28 -27.57
CA THR A 727 19.64 -12.38 -26.12
C THR A 727 20.98 -11.85 -25.64
N TRP A 728 21.01 -11.27 -24.44
CA TRP A 728 22.25 -10.78 -23.84
C TRP A 728 23.09 -11.96 -23.34
N ILE A 729 24.33 -12.03 -23.81
CA ILE A 729 25.34 -13.00 -23.35
C ILE A 729 26.33 -12.26 -22.45
N VAL A 730 26.61 -12.83 -21.28
CA VAL A 730 27.49 -12.24 -20.27
C VAL A 730 28.59 -13.22 -19.85
N ASP A 731 29.65 -12.73 -19.21
CA ASP A 731 30.71 -13.58 -18.65
C ASP A 731 30.25 -14.37 -17.42
N SER A 732 29.41 -13.74 -16.59
CA SER A 732 28.81 -14.33 -15.38
C SER A 732 27.52 -13.60 -15.04
N PHE A 733 26.58 -14.30 -14.40
CA PHE A 733 25.34 -13.72 -13.87
C PHE A 733 25.62 -12.95 -12.55
N GLY A 734 26.66 -13.34 -11.81
CA GLY A 734 26.99 -12.84 -10.47
C GLY A 734 28.30 -12.04 -10.38
N PRO A 735 28.72 -11.67 -9.16
CA PRO A 735 30.03 -11.02 -8.90
C PRO A 735 31.23 -11.97 -9.09
N SER A 736 30.98 -13.27 -9.25
CA SER A 736 31.97 -14.34 -9.12
C SER A 736 32.38 -14.87 -10.49
N GLY A 737 33.68 -14.83 -10.74
CA GLY A 737 34.35 -15.55 -11.84
C GLY A 737 33.91 -15.15 -13.25
N VAL A 738 34.63 -15.69 -14.23
CA VAL A 738 34.17 -15.78 -15.63
C VAL A 738 33.79 -17.23 -15.84
N ARG A 739 32.58 -17.51 -16.31
CA ARG A 739 32.19 -18.87 -16.68
C ARG A 739 32.89 -19.23 -17.99
N ARG A 740 33.67 -20.30 -17.98
CA ARG A 740 34.42 -20.80 -19.14
C ARG A 740 33.79 -22.07 -19.71
N LEU A 741 34.24 -22.46 -20.89
CA LEU A 741 33.80 -23.71 -21.52
C LEU A 741 34.49 -24.89 -20.84
N GLU A 742 35.77 -24.72 -20.53
CA GLU A 742 36.53 -25.61 -19.67
C GLU A 742 36.01 -25.56 -18.22
N PRO A 743 36.11 -26.66 -17.46
CA PRO A 743 35.81 -26.68 -16.04
C PRO A 743 36.58 -25.63 -15.25
N ASN A 744 35.87 -24.80 -14.46
CA ASN A 744 36.49 -23.91 -13.48
C ASN A 744 36.86 -24.73 -12.22
N LEU A 745 37.91 -25.54 -12.30
CA LEU A 745 38.35 -26.42 -11.20
C LEU A 745 38.84 -25.64 -9.98
N PHE A 746 38.57 -26.17 -8.79
CA PHE A 746 39.23 -25.74 -7.56
C PHE A 746 40.59 -26.40 -7.43
N SER A 747 41.58 -25.69 -6.88
CA SER A 747 42.87 -26.32 -6.56
C SER A 747 42.73 -27.29 -5.39
N ASP A 748 43.55 -28.34 -5.37
CA ASP A 748 43.57 -29.31 -4.27
C ASP A 748 43.82 -28.64 -2.91
N GLU A 749 44.69 -27.63 -2.88
CA GLU A 749 44.96 -26.79 -1.71
C GLU A 749 43.71 -26.08 -1.20
N GLN A 750 42.88 -25.55 -2.10
CA GLN A 750 41.65 -24.84 -1.75
C GLN A 750 40.58 -25.82 -1.26
N LEU A 751 40.44 -26.99 -1.89
CA LEU A 751 39.51 -28.03 -1.44
C LEU A 751 39.90 -28.59 -0.08
N GLU A 752 41.18 -28.81 0.17
CA GLU A 752 41.68 -29.28 1.46
C GLU A 752 41.53 -28.21 2.55
N SER A 753 41.72 -26.92 2.20
CA SER A 753 41.41 -25.79 3.09
C SER A 753 39.93 -25.75 3.48
N PHE A 754 39.02 -25.91 2.52
CA PHE A 754 37.57 -25.92 2.80
C PHE A 754 37.12 -27.12 3.64
N LYS A 755 37.81 -28.25 3.48
CA LYS A 755 37.55 -29.48 4.24
C LYS A 755 38.03 -29.37 5.68
N ASN A 756 39.23 -28.83 5.90
CA ASN A 756 39.87 -28.77 7.22
C ASN A 756 39.46 -27.55 8.05
N ASP A 757 39.04 -26.45 7.41
CA ASP A 757 38.54 -25.26 8.10
C ASP A 757 37.15 -24.83 7.62
N PRO A 758 36.08 -25.22 8.34
CA PRO A 758 34.71 -24.80 8.06
C PRO A 758 34.50 -23.27 8.04
N LYS A 759 35.31 -22.49 8.76
CA LYS A 759 35.19 -21.02 8.77
C LYS A 759 35.65 -20.44 7.44
N THR A 760 36.80 -20.88 6.92
CA THR A 760 37.28 -20.47 5.59
C THR A 760 36.25 -20.79 4.50
N HIS A 761 35.67 -22.00 4.52
CA HIS A 761 34.62 -22.36 3.57
C HIS A 761 33.36 -21.47 3.72
N LEU A 762 32.93 -21.18 4.96
CA LEU A 762 31.79 -20.30 5.22
C LEU A 762 32.03 -18.87 4.73
N GLU A 763 33.22 -18.32 4.95
CA GLU A 763 33.60 -16.98 4.48
C GLU A 763 33.62 -16.90 2.95
N TYR A 764 34.14 -17.94 2.28
CA TYR A 764 34.06 -18.07 0.84
C TYR A 764 32.60 -18.03 0.36
N ARG A 765 31.72 -18.86 0.94
CA ARG A 765 30.29 -18.87 0.60
C ARG A 765 29.62 -17.51 0.83
N ARG A 766 29.86 -16.89 1.98
CA ARG A 766 29.33 -15.54 2.31
C ARG A 766 29.74 -14.50 1.28
N LYS A 767 31.01 -14.52 0.84
CA LYS A 767 31.51 -13.59 -0.18
C LYS A 767 30.77 -13.75 -1.51
N ILE A 768 30.59 -14.99 -1.97
CA ILE A 768 29.89 -15.28 -3.22
C ILE A 768 28.41 -14.89 -3.11
N GLU A 769 27.73 -15.37 -2.06
CA GLU A 769 26.31 -15.14 -1.84
C GLU A 769 25.99 -13.64 -1.67
N ALA A 770 26.81 -12.90 -0.92
CA ALA A 770 26.63 -11.47 -0.70
C ALA A 770 26.53 -10.68 -2.01
N GLY A 771 27.29 -11.03 -3.05
CA GLY A 771 27.19 -10.29 -4.30
C GLY A 771 25.97 -10.66 -5.13
N TYR A 772 25.37 -11.86 -4.99
CA TYR A 772 24.05 -12.16 -5.56
C TYR A 772 22.93 -11.36 -4.88
N PHE A 773 23.07 -11.04 -3.59
CA PHE A 773 22.11 -10.20 -2.87
C PHE A 773 22.23 -8.69 -3.17
N ARG A 774 23.37 -8.21 -3.70
CA ARG A 774 23.65 -6.78 -3.94
C ARG A 774 23.20 -6.23 -5.31
N GLN A 775 22.80 -7.07 -6.27
CA GLN A 775 22.54 -6.65 -7.65
C GLN A 775 21.12 -6.10 -7.93
N PHE A 776 20.30 -5.93 -6.90
CA PHE A 776 18.90 -5.50 -7.08
C PHE A 776 18.75 -4.10 -7.69
N GLY A 777 19.73 -3.20 -7.56
CA GLY A 777 19.67 -1.87 -8.18
C GLY A 777 19.66 -1.89 -9.71
N ASN A 778 20.21 -2.93 -10.34
CA ASN A 778 20.46 -2.99 -11.78
C ASN A 778 19.19 -3.31 -12.62
N ILE A 779 18.05 -3.56 -11.99
CA ILE A 779 16.79 -3.83 -12.68
C ILE A 779 15.92 -2.59 -12.83
N PHE A 780 16.26 -1.47 -12.20
CA PHE A 780 15.45 -0.26 -12.29
C PHE A 780 15.76 0.52 -13.57
N LYS A 781 14.70 1.00 -14.23
CA LYS A 781 14.81 1.84 -15.43
C LYS A 781 15.60 3.10 -15.11
N ASP A 782 16.29 3.59 -16.11
CA ASP A 782 16.99 4.88 -16.11
C ASP A 782 18.09 5.08 -15.07
N THR A 783 18.47 4.02 -14.35
CA THR A 783 19.59 4.06 -13.41
C THR A 783 20.93 4.06 -14.16
N PRO A 784 21.96 4.77 -13.65
CA PRO A 784 23.32 4.70 -14.22
C PRO A 784 23.84 3.26 -14.27
N GLY A 785 23.50 2.46 -13.26
CA GLY A 785 23.86 1.04 -13.16
C GLY A 785 23.36 0.20 -14.33
N ASN A 786 22.10 0.39 -14.76
CA ASN A 786 21.58 -0.35 -15.91
C ASN A 786 22.08 0.21 -17.25
N LYS A 787 22.13 1.56 -17.41
CA LYS A 787 22.55 2.20 -18.67
C LYS A 787 23.97 1.78 -19.09
N GLY A 788 24.91 1.72 -18.15
CA GLY A 788 26.29 1.30 -18.43
C GLY A 788 26.43 -0.18 -18.83
N LEU A 789 25.44 -1.04 -18.53
CA LEU A 789 25.52 -2.47 -18.89
C LEU A 789 25.37 -2.70 -20.39
N ARG A 790 24.62 -1.86 -21.11
CA ARG A 790 24.37 -2.04 -22.54
C ARG A 790 25.68 -1.93 -23.33
N GLU A 791 26.43 -0.87 -23.08
CA GLU A 791 27.74 -0.65 -23.71
C GLU A 791 28.71 -1.78 -23.34
N LYS A 792 28.84 -2.07 -22.04
CA LYS A 792 29.72 -3.13 -21.53
C LYS A 792 29.43 -4.50 -22.13
N TRP A 793 28.16 -4.91 -22.22
CA TRP A 793 27.79 -6.21 -22.77
C TRP A 793 27.90 -6.25 -24.30
N THR A 794 27.64 -5.13 -24.98
CA THR A 794 27.86 -5.02 -26.42
C THR A 794 29.34 -5.20 -26.76
N GLU A 795 30.22 -4.46 -26.09
CA GLU A 795 31.67 -4.59 -26.25
C GLU A 795 32.14 -6.03 -25.98
N LEU A 796 31.66 -6.62 -24.88
CA LEU A 796 31.97 -8.00 -24.53
C LEU A 796 31.57 -9.00 -25.63
N MET A 797 30.33 -8.91 -26.13
CA MET A 797 29.82 -9.82 -27.15
C MET A 797 30.59 -9.67 -28.46
N LEU A 798 30.80 -8.44 -28.93
CA LEU A 798 31.51 -8.17 -30.19
C LEU A 798 32.97 -8.58 -30.13
N ARG A 799 33.63 -8.41 -28.97
CA ARG A 799 35.01 -8.87 -28.76
C ARG A 799 35.16 -10.39 -28.92
N ARG A 800 34.11 -11.17 -28.59
CA ARG A 800 34.15 -12.65 -28.62
C ARG A 800 33.81 -13.25 -29.99
N VAL A 801 33.05 -12.55 -30.81
CA VAL A 801 32.50 -13.08 -32.08
C VAL A 801 32.99 -12.34 -33.33
N GLY A 802 33.45 -11.09 -33.19
CA GLY A 802 33.76 -10.17 -34.29
C GLY A 802 32.58 -9.27 -34.69
N PRO A 803 32.82 -8.18 -35.43
CA PRO A 803 31.79 -7.17 -35.76
C PRO A 803 30.75 -7.65 -36.78
N GLU A 804 31.04 -8.66 -37.59
CA GLU A 804 30.18 -9.10 -38.72
C GLU A 804 28.82 -9.66 -38.28
N LEU A 805 28.72 -10.18 -37.05
CA LEU A 805 27.49 -10.71 -36.48
C LEU A 805 26.72 -9.69 -35.61
N ALA A 806 27.21 -8.46 -35.48
CA ALA A 806 26.63 -7.43 -34.60
C ALA A 806 25.14 -7.22 -34.84
N ASP A 807 24.75 -7.04 -36.10
CA ASP A 807 23.36 -6.79 -36.51
C ASP A 807 22.43 -7.98 -36.21
N LYS A 808 22.98 -9.18 -36.04
CA LYS A 808 22.21 -10.40 -35.79
C LYS A 808 22.08 -10.73 -34.30
N ILE A 809 23.07 -10.38 -33.47
CA ILE A 809 23.15 -10.87 -32.08
C ILE A 809 22.84 -9.81 -31.02
N ILE A 810 23.05 -8.51 -31.31
CA ILE A 810 22.91 -7.46 -30.29
C ILE A 810 21.42 -7.20 -29.99
N PRO A 811 20.95 -7.44 -28.75
CA PRO A 811 19.54 -7.30 -28.42
C PRO A 811 19.02 -5.88 -28.49
N ASP A 812 17.77 -5.79 -28.87
CA ASP A 812 16.96 -4.58 -28.90
C ASP A 812 16.13 -4.44 -27.63
N PHE A 813 16.52 -5.00 -26.48
CA PHE A 813 15.85 -4.74 -25.20
C PHE A 813 16.87 -4.47 -24.08
N PRO A 814 16.48 -3.85 -22.96
CA PRO A 814 17.41 -3.48 -21.90
C PRO A 814 18.16 -4.68 -21.28
N PRO A 815 19.42 -4.50 -20.87
CA PRO A 815 20.11 -5.41 -19.96
C PRO A 815 19.26 -5.76 -18.73
N ASN A 816 19.36 -7.00 -18.25
CA ASN A 816 18.56 -7.57 -17.15
C ASN A 816 17.05 -7.66 -17.38
N CYS A 817 16.53 -7.29 -18.56
CA CYS A 817 15.11 -7.52 -18.84
C CYS A 817 14.77 -9.02 -18.89
N ARG A 818 15.71 -9.83 -19.38
CA ARG A 818 15.74 -11.29 -19.20
C ARG A 818 16.82 -11.64 -18.19
N ARG A 819 16.75 -12.86 -17.64
CA ARG A 819 17.87 -13.43 -16.88
C ARG A 819 19.13 -13.42 -17.76
N PRO A 820 20.19 -12.68 -17.40
CA PRO A 820 21.46 -12.72 -18.11
C PRO A 820 21.99 -14.14 -18.10
N THR A 821 22.33 -14.67 -19.28
CA THR A 821 22.76 -16.06 -19.40
C THR A 821 24.25 -16.10 -19.73
N PRO A 822 25.07 -16.72 -18.87
CA PRO A 822 26.46 -16.99 -19.21
C PRO A 822 26.54 -17.93 -20.41
N GLY A 823 27.23 -17.54 -21.47
CA GLY A 823 27.34 -18.31 -22.73
C GLY A 823 28.79 -18.67 -23.10
N PRO A 824 29.51 -19.46 -22.28
CA PRO A 824 30.86 -19.90 -22.62
C PRO A 824 30.86 -20.73 -23.91
N GLY A 825 31.74 -20.39 -24.86
CA GLY A 825 31.85 -21.07 -26.17
C GLY A 825 30.70 -20.79 -27.15
N TYR A 826 29.56 -20.26 -26.71
CA TYR A 826 28.39 -20.04 -27.57
C TYR A 826 28.67 -19.02 -28.68
N LEU A 827 29.20 -17.84 -28.32
CA LEU A 827 29.50 -16.79 -29.28
C LEU A 827 30.57 -17.23 -30.28
N GLU A 828 31.57 -17.96 -29.80
CA GLU A 828 32.65 -18.51 -30.62
C GLU A 828 32.13 -19.59 -31.59
N ALA A 829 31.17 -20.39 -31.18
CA ALA A 829 30.53 -21.41 -32.02
C ALA A 829 29.76 -20.79 -33.19
N LEU A 830 29.15 -19.61 -33.01
CA LEU A 830 28.40 -18.92 -34.08
C LEU A 830 29.27 -18.53 -35.28
N SER A 831 30.57 -18.32 -35.07
CA SER A 831 31.51 -17.94 -36.14
C SER A 831 32.20 -19.15 -36.79
N LYS A 832 31.86 -20.38 -36.40
CA LYS A 832 32.46 -21.59 -36.97
C LYS A 832 31.84 -21.92 -38.34
N PRO A 833 32.63 -22.44 -39.30
CA PRO A 833 32.17 -22.68 -40.66
C PRO A 833 31.09 -23.77 -40.76
N ASN A 834 30.99 -24.67 -39.77
CA ASN A 834 29.96 -25.71 -39.73
C ASN A 834 28.69 -25.27 -38.98
N VAL A 835 28.51 -23.98 -38.67
CA VAL A 835 27.32 -23.46 -38.00
C VAL A 835 26.63 -22.41 -38.87
N SER A 836 25.36 -22.62 -39.15
CA SER A 836 24.47 -21.65 -39.79
C SER A 836 23.60 -20.97 -38.75
N PHE A 837 23.79 -19.66 -38.53
CA PHE A 837 22.95 -18.88 -37.62
C PHE A 837 21.71 -18.33 -38.34
N ILE A 838 20.55 -18.95 -38.11
CA ILE A 838 19.31 -18.72 -38.86
C ILE A 838 18.32 -17.95 -38.00
N GLN A 839 17.96 -16.73 -38.42
CA GLN A 839 16.92 -15.91 -37.79
C GLN A 839 15.59 -15.94 -38.57
N THR A 840 15.62 -16.43 -39.81
CA THR A 840 14.43 -16.59 -40.64
C THR A 840 13.45 -17.55 -39.96
N ARG A 841 12.17 -17.19 -39.93
CA ARG A 841 11.14 -18.01 -39.29
C ARG A 841 10.99 -19.34 -40.02
N ILE A 842 10.83 -20.42 -39.24
CA ILE A 842 10.40 -21.72 -39.75
C ILE A 842 8.95 -21.58 -40.24
N GLN A 843 8.68 -22.05 -41.45
CA GLN A 843 7.34 -22.12 -42.03
C GLN A 843 6.71 -23.49 -41.73
N LYS A 844 7.41 -24.58 -42.09
CA LYS A 844 6.94 -25.96 -41.90
C LYS A 844 8.10 -26.95 -41.88
N PHE A 845 7.82 -28.17 -41.43
CA PHE A 845 8.67 -29.33 -41.55
C PHE A 845 8.26 -30.12 -42.82
N THR A 846 9.24 -30.73 -43.48
CA THR A 846 9.03 -31.76 -44.50
C THR A 846 9.31 -33.13 -43.89
N GLU A 847 9.27 -34.20 -44.69
CA GLU A 847 9.60 -35.54 -44.16
C GLU A 847 11.07 -35.64 -43.71
N THR A 848 11.97 -34.85 -44.30
CA THR A 848 13.43 -34.93 -44.12
C THR A 848 14.08 -33.61 -43.70
N GLY A 849 13.35 -32.50 -43.69
CA GLY A 849 13.92 -31.17 -43.55
C GLY A 849 13.03 -30.12 -42.90
N ILE A 850 13.56 -28.89 -42.85
CA ILE A 850 12.88 -27.69 -42.34
C ILE A 850 12.86 -26.63 -43.42
N VAL A 851 11.68 -26.10 -43.72
CA VAL A 851 11.47 -25.00 -44.68
C VAL A 851 11.29 -23.70 -43.92
N THR A 852 12.11 -22.70 -44.25
CA THR A 852 11.97 -21.33 -43.74
C THR A 852 11.04 -20.50 -44.63
N VAL A 853 10.49 -19.39 -44.10
CA VAL A 853 9.52 -18.54 -44.82
C VAL A 853 10.06 -17.88 -46.10
N ASP A 854 11.37 -17.88 -46.28
CA ASP A 854 12.06 -17.46 -47.51
C ASP A 854 12.05 -18.55 -48.60
N GLY A 855 11.42 -19.69 -48.36
CA GLY A 855 11.35 -20.83 -49.26
C GLY A 855 12.57 -21.75 -49.22
N THR A 856 13.56 -21.48 -48.37
CA THR A 856 14.76 -22.32 -48.27
C THR A 856 14.48 -23.58 -47.46
N GLU A 857 14.64 -24.74 -48.09
CA GLU A 857 14.61 -26.04 -47.42
C GLU A 857 16.01 -26.47 -46.98
N ARG A 858 16.13 -27.01 -45.77
CA ARG A 858 17.37 -27.60 -45.25
C ARG A 858 17.06 -29.00 -44.74
N GLU A 859 17.69 -30.01 -45.35
CA GLU A 859 17.64 -31.39 -44.87
C GLU A 859 18.42 -31.52 -43.56
N VAL A 860 17.85 -32.25 -42.60
CA VAL A 860 18.39 -32.40 -41.25
C VAL A 860 18.24 -33.84 -40.76
N ASP A 861 19.31 -34.40 -40.21
CA ASP A 861 19.34 -35.77 -39.70
C ASP A 861 18.79 -35.86 -38.28
N VAL A 862 18.88 -34.78 -37.50
CA VAL A 862 18.42 -34.72 -36.10
C VAL A 862 17.89 -33.32 -35.80
N VAL A 863 16.76 -33.25 -35.09
CA VAL A 863 16.18 -31.99 -34.61
C VAL A 863 16.21 -31.97 -33.08
N ILE A 864 16.87 -30.96 -32.52
CA ILE A 864 16.94 -30.71 -31.08
C ILE A 864 16.18 -29.43 -30.77
N CYS A 865 15.09 -29.54 -30.01
CA CYS A 865 14.32 -28.40 -29.56
C CYS A 865 14.81 -27.93 -28.19
N SER A 866 15.45 -26.76 -28.15
CA SER A 866 15.76 -25.97 -26.94
C SER A 866 14.76 -24.83 -26.77
N THR A 867 13.47 -25.17 -26.86
CA THR A 867 12.36 -24.21 -26.96
C THR A 867 11.86 -23.70 -25.60
N GLY A 868 12.39 -24.24 -24.49
CA GLY A 868 12.02 -23.86 -23.13
C GLY A 868 10.79 -24.59 -22.60
N ALA A 869 10.18 -24.05 -21.55
CA ALA A 869 9.00 -24.62 -20.89
C ALA A 869 7.79 -23.69 -21.02
N ASN A 870 6.61 -24.14 -20.55
CA ASN A 870 5.47 -23.24 -20.36
C ASN A 870 5.84 -22.13 -19.35
N VAL A 871 5.53 -20.88 -19.71
CA VAL A 871 5.85 -19.68 -18.94
C VAL A 871 4.61 -18.90 -18.52
N ASP A 872 3.40 -19.45 -18.69
CA ASP A 872 2.15 -18.80 -18.26
C ASP A 872 1.94 -18.81 -16.73
N PHE A 873 2.73 -19.62 -16.00
CA PHE A 873 2.63 -19.83 -14.56
C PHE A 873 1.31 -20.42 -14.07
N ALA A 874 0.44 -20.88 -14.97
CA ALA A 874 -0.77 -21.61 -14.62
C ALA A 874 -0.42 -23.04 -14.18
N PRO A 875 -1.19 -23.64 -13.24
CA PRO A 875 -1.00 -25.03 -12.84
C PRO A 875 -0.98 -26.00 -14.04
N ALA A 876 -0.09 -26.98 -13.99
CA ALA A 876 0.06 -27.99 -15.05
C ALA A 876 -1.12 -28.95 -15.15
N PHE A 877 -1.93 -29.03 -14.09
CA PHE A 877 -3.15 -29.82 -13.99
C PHE A 877 -4.26 -29.00 -13.31
N PRO A 878 -5.55 -29.37 -13.45
CA PRO A 878 -6.65 -28.70 -12.78
C PRO A 878 -6.50 -28.70 -11.25
N ILE A 879 -6.60 -27.51 -10.66
CA ILE A 879 -6.71 -27.31 -9.21
C ILE A 879 -8.03 -26.59 -8.99
N VAL A 880 -9.02 -27.30 -8.44
CA VAL A 880 -10.42 -26.88 -8.41
C VAL A 880 -10.89 -26.66 -6.98
N ALA A 881 -11.39 -25.47 -6.67
CA ALA A 881 -12.08 -25.18 -5.43
C ALA A 881 -13.25 -24.24 -5.70
N ASN A 882 -14.37 -24.44 -5.01
CA ASN A 882 -15.54 -23.56 -5.08
C ASN A 882 -16.01 -23.30 -6.53
N GLY A 883 -15.98 -24.34 -7.37
CA GLY A 883 -16.37 -24.25 -8.79
C GLY A 883 -15.35 -23.58 -9.72
N VAL A 884 -14.17 -23.18 -9.22
CA VAL A 884 -13.14 -22.48 -10.01
C VAL A 884 -11.93 -23.37 -10.25
N ASN A 885 -11.54 -23.55 -11.51
CA ASN A 885 -10.31 -24.23 -11.91
C ASN A 885 -9.15 -23.21 -12.08
N LEU A 886 -8.13 -23.23 -11.22
CA LEU A 886 -6.98 -22.32 -11.31
C LEU A 886 -6.20 -22.46 -12.61
N GLN A 887 -6.12 -23.67 -13.18
CA GLN A 887 -5.41 -23.89 -14.44
C GLN A 887 -5.99 -23.01 -15.56
N GLU A 888 -7.31 -22.91 -15.62
CA GLU A 888 -8.00 -22.07 -16.61
C GLU A 888 -8.03 -20.62 -16.17
N ALA A 889 -8.33 -20.36 -14.90
CA ALA A 889 -8.49 -19.01 -14.36
C ALA A 889 -7.22 -18.17 -14.49
N TRP A 890 -6.03 -18.76 -14.28
CA TRP A 890 -4.74 -18.06 -14.38
C TRP A 890 -4.19 -17.93 -15.80
N ARG A 891 -4.70 -18.69 -16.78
CA ARG A 891 -4.25 -18.58 -18.17
C ARG A 891 -4.71 -17.25 -18.79
N PRO A 892 -3.98 -16.73 -19.80
CA PRO A 892 -4.46 -15.60 -20.59
C PRO A 892 -5.86 -15.84 -21.13
N GLY A 893 -6.79 -14.91 -20.85
CA GLY A 893 -8.20 -15.03 -21.25
C GLY A 893 -9.10 -15.77 -20.26
N GLY A 894 -8.55 -16.39 -19.21
CA GLY A 894 -9.28 -16.92 -18.06
C GLY A 894 -9.91 -15.83 -17.18
N SER A 895 -10.62 -16.24 -16.13
CA SER A 895 -11.34 -15.33 -15.22
C SER A 895 -10.43 -14.33 -14.50
N TYR A 896 -9.23 -14.76 -14.07
CA TYR A 896 -8.20 -13.84 -13.57
C TYR A 896 -7.29 -13.34 -14.70
N GLY A 897 -6.93 -14.22 -15.64
CA GLY A 897 -6.08 -13.88 -16.79
C GLY A 897 -4.56 -13.87 -16.50
N TYR A 898 -4.17 -14.12 -15.24
CA TYR A 898 -2.79 -14.19 -14.75
C TYR A 898 -2.78 -14.91 -13.38
N PRO A 899 -1.61 -15.31 -12.85
CA PRO A 899 -1.50 -15.89 -11.52
C PRO A 899 -1.86 -14.90 -10.40
N TYR A 900 -3.07 -15.03 -9.87
CA TYR A 900 -3.59 -14.22 -8.78
C TYR A 900 -3.23 -14.88 -7.43
N ILE A 901 -2.13 -14.43 -6.82
CA ILE A 901 -1.51 -15.12 -5.68
C ILE A 901 -0.96 -14.13 -4.65
N TYR A 902 -1.23 -14.40 -3.37
CA TYR A 902 -0.76 -13.60 -2.23
C TYR A 902 0.67 -13.98 -1.86
N LEU A 903 1.57 -12.99 -1.85
CA LEU A 903 3.01 -13.12 -1.55
C LEU A 903 3.74 -14.23 -2.33
N GLY A 904 3.17 -14.72 -3.43
CA GLY A 904 3.67 -15.90 -4.16
C GLY A 904 3.56 -17.23 -3.42
N MET A 905 2.73 -17.29 -2.36
CA MET A 905 2.62 -18.43 -1.44
C MET A 905 1.25 -19.13 -1.47
N ALA A 906 0.16 -18.38 -1.63
CA ALA A 906 -1.20 -18.91 -1.48
C ALA A 906 -2.20 -18.15 -2.37
N ALA A 907 -3.23 -18.82 -2.87
CA ALA A 907 -4.27 -18.21 -3.71
C ALA A 907 -5.56 -18.03 -2.88
N PRO A 908 -6.24 -16.87 -2.96
CA PRO A 908 -7.48 -16.64 -2.22
C PRO A 908 -8.61 -17.52 -2.74
N GLY A 909 -9.43 -18.06 -1.84
CA GLY A 909 -10.48 -19.03 -2.18
C GLY A 909 -10.01 -20.47 -2.43
N PHE A 910 -8.69 -20.72 -2.33
CA PHE A 910 -8.08 -22.05 -2.44
C PHE A 910 -7.41 -22.39 -1.10
N PRO A 911 -8.17 -22.96 -0.15
CA PRO A 911 -7.67 -23.21 1.19
C PRO A 911 -6.65 -24.35 1.23
N ASN A 912 -5.79 -24.34 2.25
CA ASN A 912 -4.88 -25.43 2.58
C ASN A 912 -3.95 -25.87 1.44
N ILE A 913 -3.65 -24.97 0.50
CA ILE A 913 -2.65 -25.19 -0.56
C ILE A 913 -1.66 -24.04 -0.58
N ASN A 914 -0.36 -24.36 -0.55
CA ASN A 914 0.72 -23.39 -0.71
C ASN A 914 1.69 -23.78 -1.82
N TRP A 915 2.28 -22.78 -2.46
CA TRP A 915 3.30 -22.94 -3.49
C TRP A 915 4.70 -22.72 -2.93
N VAL A 916 5.64 -23.55 -3.37
CA VAL A 916 7.08 -23.34 -3.16
C VAL A 916 7.72 -23.15 -4.52
N GLY A 917 8.33 -21.99 -4.72
CA GLY A 917 8.85 -21.62 -6.03
C GLY A 917 7.71 -21.52 -7.05
N GLY A 918 6.66 -20.77 -6.70
CA GLY A 918 5.49 -20.47 -7.53
C GLY A 918 5.57 -19.10 -8.25
N PRO A 919 4.47 -18.62 -8.84
CA PRO A 919 4.42 -17.25 -9.37
C PRO A 919 4.71 -16.23 -8.26
N LEU A 920 5.35 -15.11 -8.61
CA LEU A 920 5.75 -14.04 -7.68
C LEU A 920 6.57 -14.51 -6.47
N SER A 921 7.27 -15.66 -6.56
CA SER A 921 7.89 -16.28 -5.39
C SER A 921 9.31 -15.80 -5.11
N ALA A 922 10.17 -15.64 -6.11
CA ALA A 922 11.59 -15.34 -5.91
C ALA A 922 11.94 -13.91 -6.29
N GLY A 923 12.78 -13.24 -5.49
CA GLY A 923 13.38 -11.97 -5.87
C GLY A 923 14.36 -12.15 -7.05
N PHE A 924 14.66 -11.06 -7.76
CA PHE A 924 15.67 -11.10 -8.83
C PHE A 924 17.10 -11.32 -8.30
N SER A 925 17.42 -10.69 -7.17
CA SER A 925 18.66 -10.92 -6.43
C SER A 925 18.55 -12.20 -5.57
N GLY A 926 19.66 -12.66 -5.02
CA GLY A 926 19.72 -13.84 -4.12
C GLY A 926 19.81 -15.19 -4.84
N THR A 927 19.65 -16.27 -4.07
CA THR A 927 19.83 -17.66 -4.53
C THR A 927 18.54 -18.47 -4.38
N VAL A 928 18.30 -19.39 -5.32
CA VAL A 928 17.08 -20.23 -5.33
C VAL A 928 16.95 -21.12 -4.09
N PRO A 929 18.02 -21.82 -3.60
CA PRO A 929 17.93 -22.62 -2.38
C PRO A 929 17.48 -21.81 -1.17
N ASN A 930 18.08 -20.63 -0.95
CA ASN A 930 17.70 -19.75 0.15
C ASN A 930 16.23 -19.31 0.06
N SER A 931 15.76 -18.93 -1.14
CA SER A 931 14.35 -18.56 -1.34
C SER A 931 13.39 -19.71 -1.01
N ILE A 932 13.73 -20.94 -1.39
CA ILE A 932 12.92 -22.14 -1.12
C ILE A 932 12.90 -22.46 0.38
N GLU A 933 14.04 -22.42 1.06
CA GLU A 933 14.12 -22.68 2.50
C GLU A 933 13.27 -21.68 3.31
N ASN A 934 13.26 -20.40 2.91
CA ASN A 934 12.39 -19.39 3.51
C ASN A 934 10.90 -19.69 3.29
N GLN A 935 10.52 -20.05 2.06
CA GLN A 935 9.12 -20.42 1.73
C GLN A 935 8.66 -21.66 2.50
N VAL A 936 9.47 -22.71 2.57
CA VAL A 936 9.16 -23.92 3.34
C VAL A 936 9.05 -23.62 4.82
N THR A 937 9.89 -22.74 5.36
CA THR A 937 9.80 -22.32 6.77
C THR A 937 8.53 -21.53 7.06
N TYR A 938 8.10 -20.67 6.14
CA TYR A 938 6.81 -19.98 6.20
C TYR A 938 5.65 -20.99 6.21
N ILE A 939 5.65 -21.94 5.27
CA ILE A 939 4.62 -23.00 5.17
C ILE A 939 4.60 -23.85 6.44
N ALA A 940 5.75 -24.15 7.05
CA ALA A 940 5.80 -24.87 8.32
C ALA A 940 5.05 -24.12 9.43
N LYS A 941 5.14 -22.79 9.49
CA LYS A 941 4.37 -21.97 10.45
C LYS A 941 2.88 -22.03 10.15
N VAL A 942 2.49 -21.96 8.87
CA VAL A 942 1.09 -22.07 8.41
C VAL A 942 0.49 -23.42 8.81
N ILE A 943 1.16 -24.51 8.47
CA ILE A 943 0.71 -25.87 8.81
C ILE A 943 0.66 -26.05 10.33
N ARG A 944 1.65 -25.55 11.09
CA ARG A 944 1.64 -25.61 12.55
C ARG A 944 0.37 -24.98 13.12
N LYS A 945 0.06 -23.75 12.69
CA LYS A 945 -1.14 -23.03 13.13
C LYS A 945 -2.41 -23.81 12.77
N LEU A 946 -2.49 -24.34 11.54
CA LEU A 946 -3.61 -25.16 11.10
C LEU A 946 -3.86 -26.35 12.03
N ARG A 947 -2.81 -27.11 12.35
CA ARG A 947 -2.93 -28.34 13.14
C ARG A 947 -3.05 -28.13 14.65
N SER A 948 -2.57 -27.01 15.19
CA SER A 948 -2.58 -26.76 16.63
C SER A 948 -3.73 -25.88 17.12
N GLN A 949 -4.44 -25.15 16.25
CA GLN A 949 -5.47 -24.19 16.65
C GLN A 949 -6.89 -24.56 16.20
N GLY A 950 -7.15 -25.85 15.97
CA GLY A 950 -8.47 -26.34 15.57
C GLY A 950 -8.98 -25.74 14.25
N ILE A 951 -8.07 -25.31 13.36
CA ILE A 951 -8.41 -24.70 12.07
C ILE A 951 -8.63 -25.82 11.06
N ALA A 952 -9.81 -25.84 10.44
CA ALA A 952 -10.16 -26.79 9.38
C ALA A 952 -9.59 -26.34 8.04
N SER A 953 -9.78 -25.07 7.68
CA SER A 953 -9.28 -24.49 6.44
C SER A 953 -8.72 -23.09 6.67
N LEU A 954 -7.68 -22.72 5.90
CA LEU A 954 -7.23 -21.34 5.79
C LEU A 954 -6.79 -20.96 4.38
N SER A 955 -7.08 -19.72 4.00
CA SER A 955 -6.60 -19.08 2.77
C SER A 955 -6.40 -17.59 2.99
N PRO A 956 -5.51 -16.91 2.24
CA PRO A 956 -5.45 -15.46 2.27
C PRO A 956 -6.79 -14.88 1.81
N SER A 957 -7.19 -13.75 2.39
CA SER A 957 -8.37 -13.02 1.93
C SER A 957 -8.15 -12.48 0.51
N PHE A 958 -9.25 -12.28 -0.22
CA PHE A 958 -9.20 -11.61 -1.52
C PHE A 958 -8.66 -10.17 -1.41
N ALA A 959 -9.00 -9.47 -0.32
CA ALA A 959 -8.53 -8.11 -0.08
C ALA A 959 -7.00 -8.05 0.06
N ALA A 960 -6.41 -8.87 0.92
CA ALA A 960 -4.96 -8.91 1.10
C ALA A 960 -4.23 -9.34 -0.19
N THR A 961 -4.82 -10.26 -0.96
CA THR A 961 -4.28 -10.67 -2.26
C THR A 961 -4.30 -9.52 -3.26
N ARG A 962 -5.43 -8.82 -3.39
CA ARG A 962 -5.57 -7.65 -4.26
C ARG A 962 -4.56 -6.58 -3.92
N ASP A 963 -4.44 -6.22 -2.65
CA ASP A 963 -3.55 -5.15 -2.21
C ASP A 963 -2.07 -5.48 -2.50
N PHE A 964 -1.68 -6.76 -2.37
CA PHE A 964 -0.35 -7.22 -2.80
C PHE A 964 -0.16 -7.15 -4.32
N ILE A 965 -1.17 -7.53 -5.11
CA ILE A 965 -1.12 -7.45 -6.57
C ILE A 965 -1.05 -5.98 -7.03
N ASP A 966 -1.82 -5.08 -6.41
CA ASP A 966 -1.78 -3.64 -6.69
C ASP A 966 -0.39 -3.06 -6.38
N TYR A 967 0.22 -3.48 -5.26
CA TYR A 967 1.61 -3.14 -4.96
C TYR A 967 2.55 -3.61 -6.07
N ALA A 968 2.41 -4.86 -6.52
CA ALA A 968 3.23 -5.44 -7.58
C ALA A 968 3.07 -4.66 -8.91
N ASP A 969 1.85 -4.28 -9.26
CA ASP A 969 1.53 -3.50 -10.46
C ASP A 969 2.07 -2.08 -10.43
N LYS A 970 2.27 -1.49 -9.25
CA LYS A 970 2.98 -0.21 -9.12
C LYS A 970 4.49 -0.38 -9.09
N PHE A 971 4.98 -1.52 -8.64
CA PHE A 971 6.40 -1.82 -8.56
C PHE A 971 7.02 -2.10 -9.95
N PHE A 972 6.46 -3.03 -10.72
CA PHE A 972 7.08 -3.52 -11.95
C PHE A 972 7.22 -2.50 -13.10
N PRO A 973 6.33 -1.50 -13.29
CA PRO A 973 6.54 -0.44 -14.27
C PRO A 973 7.84 0.35 -14.09
N ARG A 974 8.42 0.31 -12.89
CA ARG A 974 9.70 0.97 -12.55
C ARG A 974 10.92 0.16 -12.98
N THR A 975 10.74 -1.10 -13.39
CA THR A 975 11.83 -2.02 -13.70
C THR A 975 11.96 -2.29 -15.20
N VAL A 976 13.14 -2.70 -15.65
CA VAL A 976 13.41 -3.01 -17.06
C VAL A 976 12.55 -4.15 -17.61
N TRP A 977 11.94 -4.98 -16.75
CA TRP A 977 11.06 -6.10 -17.14
C TRP A 977 9.81 -5.68 -17.90
N THR A 978 9.39 -4.43 -17.73
CA THR A 978 8.26 -3.82 -18.43
C THR A 978 8.69 -2.76 -19.44
N GLY A 979 10.01 -2.53 -19.58
CA GLY A 979 10.59 -1.47 -20.40
C GLY A 979 10.98 -1.88 -21.82
N ASN A 980 11.38 -0.89 -22.60
CA ASN A 980 11.93 -0.98 -23.94
C ASN A 980 13.33 -0.34 -23.98
N ASN A 981 13.96 -0.31 -25.16
CA ASN A 981 15.34 0.15 -25.34
C ASN A 981 15.70 1.53 -24.79
N ASP A 982 14.78 2.48 -24.90
CA ASP A 982 14.94 3.88 -24.52
C ASP A 982 14.18 4.22 -23.23
N SER A 983 13.66 3.20 -22.53
CA SER A 983 12.73 3.32 -21.40
C SER A 983 11.43 4.09 -21.71
N SER A 984 11.13 4.44 -22.97
CA SER A 984 9.89 5.13 -23.35
C SER A 984 8.66 4.22 -23.34
N ASP A 985 7.46 4.77 -23.23
CA ASP A 985 6.23 3.97 -23.27
C ASP A 985 5.87 3.46 -24.68
N ASN A 986 6.61 3.88 -25.71
CA ASN A 986 6.20 3.74 -27.12
C ASN A 986 6.53 2.38 -27.77
N SER A 987 7.45 1.58 -27.23
CA SER A 987 7.92 0.34 -27.91
C SER A 987 8.21 -0.86 -27.00
N LYS A 988 7.23 -1.37 -26.25
CA LYS A 988 7.41 -2.55 -25.37
C LYS A 988 7.83 -3.82 -26.13
N ASN A 989 9.13 -4.15 -26.16
CA ASN A 989 9.66 -5.28 -26.93
C ASN A 989 10.31 -6.39 -26.10
N CYS A 990 10.48 -6.21 -24.79
CA CYS A 990 11.02 -7.26 -23.96
C CYS A 990 9.99 -8.34 -23.58
N SER A 991 10.06 -9.48 -24.25
CA SER A 991 9.38 -10.74 -23.89
C SER A 991 10.31 -11.62 -23.08
N SER A 992 9.87 -12.13 -21.93
CA SER A 992 10.64 -13.02 -21.04
C SER A 992 9.70 -13.98 -20.32
N TRP A 993 10.24 -15.00 -19.66
CA TRP A 993 9.41 -15.81 -18.77
C TRP A 993 8.91 -15.00 -17.56
N TYR A 994 9.57 -13.90 -17.17
CA TYR A 994 9.10 -13.04 -16.09
C TYR A 994 7.71 -12.46 -16.37
N ASN A 995 7.39 -12.16 -17.63
CA ASN A 995 6.13 -11.55 -18.08
C ASN A 995 5.29 -12.49 -18.96
N ALA A 996 5.36 -13.78 -18.69
CA ALA A 996 4.62 -14.83 -19.40
C ALA A 996 4.84 -14.86 -20.93
N GLY A 997 6.01 -14.39 -21.38
CA GLY A 997 6.37 -14.33 -22.79
C GLY A 997 5.70 -13.19 -23.56
N ILE A 998 4.92 -12.32 -22.91
CA ILE A 998 4.21 -11.20 -23.54
C ILE A 998 5.11 -9.95 -23.46
N PRO A 999 5.55 -9.37 -24.58
CA PRO A 999 6.36 -8.15 -24.57
C PRO A 999 5.74 -7.02 -23.73
N GLY A 1000 6.44 -6.61 -22.66
CA GLY A 1000 5.95 -5.60 -21.70
C GLY A 1000 4.64 -5.93 -21.00
N GLY A 1001 4.26 -7.22 -20.96
CA GLY A 1001 3.14 -7.73 -20.19
C GLY A 1001 3.37 -7.67 -18.67
N ARG A 1002 2.36 -8.06 -17.90
CA ARG A 1002 2.44 -8.10 -16.43
C ARG A 1002 3.55 -9.06 -15.99
N VAL A 1003 4.38 -8.65 -15.04
CA VAL A 1003 5.40 -9.51 -14.45
C VAL A 1003 4.72 -10.44 -13.44
N VAL A 1004 4.88 -11.74 -13.63
CA VAL A 1004 4.24 -12.80 -12.84
C VAL A 1004 5.27 -13.77 -12.25
N GLY A 1005 6.50 -13.78 -12.77
CA GLY A 1005 7.52 -14.75 -12.37
C GLY A 1005 8.40 -14.36 -11.17
N LEU A 1006 8.44 -13.08 -10.80
CA LEU A 1006 9.36 -12.55 -9.79
C LEU A 1006 8.61 -11.82 -8.68
N PHE A 1007 9.12 -11.87 -7.46
CA PHE A 1007 8.61 -11.08 -6.34
C PHE A 1007 8.88 -9.57 -6.59
N PRO A 1008 7.95 -8.66 -6.26
CA PRO A 1008 8.12 -7.22 -6.43
C PRO A 1008 9.06 -6.61 -5.37
N GLY A 1009 10.28 -7.11 -5.29
CA GLY A 1009 11.26 -6.76 -4.26
C GLY A 1009 12.57 -7.54 -4.40
N SER A 1010 13.56 -7.22 -3.56
CA SER A 1010 14.82 -7.96 -3.48
C SER A 1010 14.62 -9.30 -2.77
N ALA A 1011 15.53 -10.27 -2.94
CA ALA A 1011 15.45 -11.52 -2.16
C ALA A 1011 15.49 -11.25 -0.65
N ALA A 1012 16.34 -10.32 -0.20
CA ALA A 1012 16.40 -9.92 1.21
C ALA A 1012 15.07 -9.38 1.71
N ALA A 1013 14.40 -8.52 0.92
CA ALA A 1013 13.06 -8.03 1.25
C ALA A 1013 12.03 -9.16 1.29
N SER A 1014 12.05 -10.08 0.32
CA SER A 1014 11.14 -11.23 0.32
C SER A 1014 11.34 -12.15 1.52
N ASN A 1015 12.59 -12.38 1.94
CA ASN A 1015 12.92 -13.18 3.11
C ASN A 1015 12.45 -12.51 4.39
N TYR A 1016 12.65 -11.19 4.49
CA TYR A 1016 12.19 -10.41 5.64
C TYR A 1016 10.66 -10.43 5.75
N ILE A 1017 9.94 -10.16 4.65
CA ILE A 1017 8.47 -10.14 4.61
C ILE A 1017 7.89 -11.51 4.95
N ARG A 1018 8.53 -12.59 4.49
CA ARG A 1018 8.08 -13.97 4.75
C ARG A 1018 8.68 -14.59 6.01
N ARG A 1019 9.35 -13.79 6.87
CA ARG A 1019 9.86 -14.31 8.14
C ARG A 1019 8.70 -14.82 9.00
N ASP A 1020 7.59 -14.08 9.04
CA ASP A 1020 6.40 -14.41 9.82
C ASP A 1020 5.13 -14.23 8.97
N PRO A 1021 4.20 -15.22 8.96
CA PRO A 1021 2.90 -15.02 8.34
C PRO A 1021 2.13 -13.90 9.00
N ARG A 1022 1.56 -13.01 8.17
CA ARG A 1022 0.59 -12.00 8.60
C ARG A 1022 -0.76 -12.67 8.80
N TRP A 1023 -1.00 -13.16 10.01
CA TRP A 1023 -2.19 -13.95 10.33
C TRP A 1023 -3.50 -13.19 10.14
N GLU A 1024 -3.46 -11.86 10.21
CA GLU A 1024 -4.58 -10.97 9.94
C GLU A 1024 -5.03 -10.96 8.47
N ASP A 1025 -4.16 -11.38 7.54
CA ASP A 1025 -4.46 -11.39 6.11
C ASP A 1025 -5.21 -12.67 5.68
N PHE A 1026 -5.38 -13.65 6.58
CA PHE A 1026 -5.99 -14.95 6.31
C PHE A 1026 -7.41 -15.08 6.89
N GLU A 1027 -8.23 -15.82 6.15
CA GLU A 1027 -9.55 -16.28 6.57
C GLU A 1027 -9.45 -17.73 7.07
N TYR A 1028 -10.21 -18.05 8.12
CA TYR A 1028 -10.14 -19.33 8.82
C TYR A 1028 -11.53 -19.95 8.97
N THR A 1029 -11.60 -21.27 8.82
CA THR A 1029 -12.72 -22.08 9.33
C THR A 1029 -12.20 -23.03 10.40
N TYR A 1030 -13.09 -23.50 11.28
CA TYR A 1030 -12.72 -24.30 12.46
C TYR A 1030 -13.31 -25.71 12.39
N THR A 1031 -12.60 -26.69 12.96
CA THR A 1031 -13.05 -28.08 13.05
C THR A 1031 -14.20 -28.25 14.06
N ASN A 1032 -14.26 -27.38 15.06
CA ASN A 1032 -15.33 -27.39 16.05
C ASN A 1032 -16.66 -26.98 15.41
N LYS A 1033 -17.71 -27.77 15.65
CA LYS A 1033 -19.04 -27.57 15.03
C LYS A 1033 -19.72 -26.27 15.43
N SER A 1034 -19.40 -25.72 16.61
CA SER A 1034 -19.94 -24.43 17.04
C SER A 1034 -19.28 -23.26 16.31
N GLY A 1035 -18.16 -23.50 15.60
CA GLY A 1035 -17.35 -22.48 14.94
C GLY A 1035 -16.53 -21.63 15.92
N ASN A 1036 -16.39 -22.04 17.19
CA ASN A 1036 -15.64 -21.28 18.19
C ASN A 1036 -14.12 -21.43 17.94
N ARG A 1037 -13.46 -20.30 17.71
CA ARG A 1037 -12.01 -20.20 17.45
C ARG A 1037 -11.12 -20.57 18.63
N PHE A 1038 -11.67 -20.72 19.84
CA PHE A 1038 -10.95 -21.10 21.06
C PHE A 1038 -11.17 -22.54 21.48
N ALA A 1039 -11.95 -23.31 20.72
CA ALA A 1039 -12.20 -24.72 21.06
C ALA A 1039 -10.91 -25.54 21.21
N TRP A 1040 -9.86 -25.17 20.46
CA TRP A 1040 -8.55 -25.82 20.52
C TRP A 1040 -7.80 -25.66 21.85
N LEU A 1041 -8.23 -24.74 22.73
CA LEU A 1041 -7.70 -24.67 24.10
C LEU A 1041 -8.03 -25.94 24.90
N GLY A 1042 -9.02 -26.71 24.43
CA GLY A 1042 -9.42 -27.98 25.01
C GLY A 1042 -9.78 -27.85 26.49
N ASP A 1043 -9.15 -28.68 27.31
CA ASP A 1043 -9.36 -28.73 28.76
C ASP A 1043 -8.48 -27.74 29.56
N GLY A 1044 -7.64 -26.96 28.88
CA GLY A 1044 -6.75 -25.97 29.49
C GLY A 1044 -5.43 -26.51 30.07
N TRP A 1045 -5.18 -27.82 30.00
CA TRP A 1045 -3.92 -28.43 30.43
C TRP A 1045 -2.95 -28.64 29.28
N ARG A 1046 -1.67 -28.85 29.57
CA ARG A 1046 -0.71 -29.44 28.63
C ARG A 1046 -0.57 -30.94 28.83
N ALA A 1047 -0.25 -31.67 27.76
CA ALA A 1047 -0.04 -33.11 27.77
C ALA A 1047 1.09 -33.49 28.74
N ARG A 1048 2.12 -32.65 28.86
CA ARG A 1048 3.21 -32.90 29.81
C ARG A 1048 2.76 -32.80 31.27
N GLU A 1049 1.87 -31.86 31.60
CA GLU A 1049 1.35 -31.69 32.97
C GLU A 1049 0.50 -32.88 33.41
N LYS A 1050 -0.28 -33.45 32.48
CA LYS A 1050 -1.10 -34.64 32.74
C LYS A 1050 -0.29 -35.94 32.90
N ASN A 1051 0.95 -35.97 32.41
CA ASN A 1051 1.78 -37.18 32.35
C ASN A 1051 2.96 -37.18 33.34
N VAL A 1052 3.03 -36.22 34.27
CA VAL A 1052 4.06 -36.23 35.32
C VAL A 1052 3.67 -37.28 36.36
N ALA A 1053 4.44 -38.37 36.44
CA ALA A 1053 4.48 -39.16 37.67
C ALA A 1053 5.34 -38.39 38.70
N ASP A 1054 4.88 -38.34 39.96
CA ASP A 1054 5.47 -37.49 41.02
C ASP A 1054 6.98 -37.72 41.29
N ASP A 1055 7.57 -38.82 40.78
CA ASP A 1055 8.95 -39.25 41.07
C ASP A 1055 9.93 -39.20 39.87
N ASP A 1056 9.56 -38.64 38.70
CA ASP A 1056 10.49 -38.54 37.55
C ASP A 1056 11.26 -37.20 37.57
N GLU A 1057 12.47 -37.16 38.13
CA GLU A 1057 13.36 -35.98 38.14
C GLU A 1057 13.57 -35.40 36.72
N GLY A 1058 13.49 -36.24 35.67
CA GLY A 1058 13.58 -35.79 34.28
C GLY A 1058 12.33 -35.05 33.78
N ALA A 1059 11.18 -35.18 34.46
CA ALA A 1059 9.93 -34.52 34.09
C ALA A 1059 9.91 -33.03 34.49
N ALA A 1060 10.50 -32.66 35.64
CA ALA A 1060 10.61 -31.26 36.08
C ALA A 1060 11.44 -30.40 35.10
N VAL A 1061 12.55 -30.95 34.60
CA VAL A 1061 13.40 -30.33 33.58
C VAL A 1061 12.65 -30.14 32.25
N LYS A 1062 11.73 -31.05 31.90
CA LYS A 1062 10.92 -30.97 30.67
C LYS A 1062 9.76 -29.95 30.75
N LEU A 1063 9.30 -29.59 31.95
CA LEU A 1063 8.27 -28.56 32.16
C LEU A 1063 8.86 -27.14 32.22
N THR A 1064 10.16 -27.01 32.45
CA THR A 1064 10.84 -25.71 32.65
C THR A 1064 11.94 -25.44 31.61
N PRO A 1065 11.71 -25.65 30.29
CA PRO A 1065 12.74 -25.51 29.26
C PRO A 1065 13.27 -24.08 29.09
N HIS A 1066 12.60 -23.09 29.67
CA HIS A 1066 13.03 -21.69 29.70
C HIS A 1066 14.16 -21.42 30.72
N LEU A 1067 14.40 -22.33 31.68
CA LEU A 1067 15.52 -22.23 32.62
C LEU A 1067 16.80 -22.73 31.95
N LYS A 1068 17.68 -21.80 31.59
CA LYS A 1068 18.98 -22.04 30.94
C LYS A 1068 20.09 -21.33 31.72
N LEU A 1069 21.33 -21.77 31.56
CA LEU A 1069 22.49 -21.04 32.12
C LEU A 1069 22.57 -19.64 31.48
N PRO A 1070 22.94 -18.58 32.21
CA PRO A 1070 22.98 -17.22 31.68
C PRO A 1070 23.79 -17.06 30.38
N GLU A 1071 24.87 -17.81 30.21
CA GLU A 1071 25.72 -17.84 29.00
C GLU A 1071 25.02 -18.46 27.77
N ASP A 1072 24.03 -19.32 27.98
CA ASP A 1072 23.23 -19.96 26.93
C ASP A 1072 21.96 -19.16 26.61
N VAL A 1073 21.66 -18.10 27.38
CA VAL A 1073 20.52 -17.22 27.14
C VAL A 1073 20.87 -16.20 26.07
N ASP A 1074 20.41 -16.47 24.85
CA ASP A 1074 20.32 -15.45 23.80
C ASP A 1074 19.04 -14.63 23.97
N LEU A 1075 19.17 -13.40 24.47
CA LEU A 1075 18.05 -12.48 24.67
C LEU A 1075 17.22 -12.19 23.40
N LYS A 1076 17.78 -12.42 22.20
CA LYS A 1076 17.04 -12.24 20.94
C LYS A 1076 16.12 -13.40 20.61
N SER A 1077 16.41 -14.60 21.10
CA SER A 1077 15.61 -15.81 20.85
C SER A 1077 14.91 -16.33 22.10
N HIS A 1078 15.14 -15.73 23.26
CA HIS A 1078 14.52 -16.10 24.53
C HIS A 1078 12.98 -16.03 24.42
N CYS A 1079 12.34 -17.19 24.59
CA CYS A 1079 10.88 -17.37 24.50
C CYS A 1079 10.26 -17.06 23.13
N GLU A 1080 11.05 -16.95 22.06
CA GLU A 1080 10.54 -16.79 20.69
C GLU A 1080 10.41 -18.14 19.94
N GLY A 1081 11.03 -19.21 20.45
CA GLY A 1081 10.95 -20.53 19.86
C GLY A 1081 9.60 -21.19 20.11
N TRP A 1082 8.96 -21.68 19.04
CA TRP A 1082 7.68 -22.39 19.17
C TRP A 1082 7.76 -23.69 20.00
N TRP A 1083 8.97 -24.23 20.19
CA TRP A 1083 9.24 -25.42 21.01
C TRP A 1083 9.72 -25.08 22.44
N ASP A 1084 9.94 -23.79 22.75
CA ASP A 1084 10.42 -23.33 24.06
C ASP A 1084 9.28 -23.23 25.09
N VAL A 1085 8.02 -23.34 24.63
CA VAL A 1085 6.84 -23.42 25.48
C VAL A 1085 6.57 -24.84 25.86
#